data_AF-A0A1M6NE93-F1
#
_entry.id   AF-A0A1M6NE93-F1
#
_cell.length_a   1.000
_cell.length_b   1.000
_cell.length_c   1.000
_cell.angle_alpha   90.00
_cell.angle_beta   90.00
_cell.angle_gamma   90.00
#
_symmetry.space_group_name_H-M   'P 1'
#
loop_
_entity.id
_entity.type
_entity.pdbx_description
1 polymer ?
#
loop_
_entity_poly.entity_id
_entity_poly.type
_entity_poly.pdbx_seq_one_letter_code
_entity_poly.pdbx_strand_id
1 'polypeptide(L)'
;MSSVPVNGRAAPPPAPGKPKWTPKSIAVWAGVALVGAVSWGVIAIGRGEEVSAAWLIFAALASYAIAYRFYARFIQYKVLVADATRATPAERLDNGADFHPTDRRVLYGHHFAAIAGAGPLVGPVLAAQMGFLPGTIWIILGVIFAGAVQDMVVLFFSTRRNGRSLGQMAREEIGPVGGIAALIAVLSIMIILLAVLAMVVVNALAESPWGAFSLIMTIPIALFMGVYLRFVRPGKVMETSAIGVVLLLLSIVGGGWVAEHAVLSEVFLFTKNELTIGLIAYGFIASVLPVWLLLAPRDYLSTFMKVGVVVLLAVSILIAMPSLQLPRFTEFAFNGQGPVVAGPLFPFVFITIACGALSGFHALISSGTTPKLIEKETQVRMIGYGSMLTESFVAVMALITACIIDPGVYFAMNMPMNALGGSVESAAATVSQLGFTVDAATLQQIARDIGENEIIARTGGAPTFALGAATIFSSVFGGQAMMAFWYHFAVMFEALFILTTVDAGTRVGRFMLQDTLGNVYKPMRNPSWRPGAWICSALIVGGWGYFLWAGVNDPLGGINQLFPLFGIANQLLAAIALAVCTTLIIKAGKAKYAWVTLVPLAWDAVVTLTASYQKVFSPDPKIGFFAQRSQFSEALANGEPGVGAVQGEEAMRQVVVNTTVQGTLSVLFALLVVIILVDSVRVWIQALRAPAGSLPLTEVPYEKSRSWAPDGLIPTREEREYARSLEGVGAEEKKE
;
A
#
# COMPACT_ATOMS: atom_id res chain seq x y z
N MET A 1 -0.55 25.76 -10.50
CA MET A 1 0.63 26.04 -11.32
C MET A 1 1.27 24.70 -11.65
N SER A 2 1.12 24.30 -12.91
CA SER A 2 1.86 23.19 -13.56
C SER A 2 3.31 23.60 -13.79
N SER A 3 4.14 22.70 -14.34
CA SER A 3 5.47 23.05 -14.82
C SER A 3 5.46 24.25 -15.78
N VAL A 4 6.47 25.11 -15.63
CA VAL A 4 6.69 26.32 -16.44
C VAL A 4 7.98 26.11 -17.25
N PRO A 5 8.01 26.41 -18.56
CA PRO A 5 9.24 26.36 -19.35
C PRO A 5 10.33 27.28 -18.77
N VAL A 6 11.57 26.85 -18.86
CA VAL A 6 12.75 27.60 -18.40
C VAL A 6 13.69 27.79 -19.57
N ASN A 7 13.87 29.03 -20.01
CA ASN A 7 14.84 29.37 -21.05
C ASN A 7 16.26 29.35 -20.48
N GLY A 8 17.27 29.11 -21.33
CA GLY A 8 18.67 28.94 -20.92
C GLY A 8 19.30 30.10 -20.15
N ARG A 9 18.69 31.30 -20.22
CA ARG A 9 19.10 32.54 -19.52
C ARG A 9 18.40 32.76 -18.16
N ALA A 10 17.40 31.97 -17.81
CA ALA A 10 16.69 32.13 -16.54
C ALA A 10 17.61 31.86 -15.34
N ALA A 11 17.47 32.68 -14.30
CA ALA A 11 18.17 32.48 -13.03
C ALA A 11 17.90 31.05 -12.51
N PRO A 12 18.85 30.41 -11.82
CA PRO A 12 18.59 29.10 -11.24
C PRO A 12 17.40 29.18 -10.28
N PRO A 13 16.63 28.10 -10.15
CA PRO A 13 15.50 28.07 -9.23
C PRO A 13 15.96 28.42 -7.82
N PRO A 14 15.12 29.09 -7.01
CA PRO A 14 15.48 29.49 -5.66
C PRO A 14 15.97 28.25 -4.90
N ALA A 15 17.21 28.32 -4.42
CA ALA A 15 17.73 27.26 -3.57
C ALA A 15 16.82 27.19 -2.34
N PRO A 16 16.37 26.00 -1.90
CA PRO A 16 15.53 25.89 -0.73
C PRO A 16 16.25 26.53 0.46
N GLY A 17 15.74 27.68 0.90
CA GLY A 17 16.38 28.47 1.94
C GLY A 17 16.53 27.67 3.23
N LYS A 18 17.63 27.88 3.97
CA LYS A 18 17.72 27.38 5.34
C LYS A 18 16.49 27.90 6.10
N PRO A 19 15.69 27.04 6.75
CA PRO A 19 14.52 27.51 7.46
C PRO A 19 14.96 28.53 8.51
N LYS A 20 14.52 29.78 8.35
CA LYS A 20 14.78 30.82 9.33
C LYS A 20 13.98 30.48 10.58
N TRP A 21 14.67 30.12 11.66
CA TRP A 21 14.04 29.87 12.94
C TRP A 21 13.58 31.20 13.53
N THR A 22 12.30 31.49 13.36
CA THR A 22 11.63 32.60 14.05
C THR A 22 11.15 32.12 15.41
N PRO A 23 11.02 32.99 16.43
CA PRO A 23 10.43 32.62 17.72
C PRO A 23 9.06 31.94 17.56
N LYS A 24 8.24 32.41 16.61
CA LYS A 24 6.97 31.79 16.22
C LYS A 24 7.16 30.35 15.72
N SER A 25 8.11 30.12 14.82
CA SER A 25 8.40 28.76 14.32
C SER A 25 8.88 27.84 15.45
N ILE A 26 9.74 28.33 16.36
CA ILE A 26 10.22 27.55 17.50
C ILE A 26 9.04 27.18 18.41
N ALA A 27 8.19 28.14 18.77
CA ALA A 27 7.03 27.91 19.61
C ALA A 27 6.05 26.90 19.00
N VAL A 28 5.78 26.99 17.69
CA VAL A 28 4.91 26.02 16.99
C VAL A 28 5.49 24.61 17.05
N TRP A 29 6.77 24.43 16.69
CA TRP A 29 7.38 23.09 16.69
C TRP A 29 7.59 22.53 18.11
N ALA A 30 7.82 23.39 19.10
CA ALA A 30 7.83 23.01 20.51
C ALA A 30 6.45 22.55 20.97
N GLY A 31 5.38 23.25 20.58
CA GLY A 31 4.00 22.84 20.85
C GLY A 31 3.64 21.49 20.22
N VAL A 32 4.00 21.28 18.95
CA VAL A 32 3.79 19.99 18.27
C VAL A 32 4.55 18.86 18.98
N ALA A 33 5.81 19.10 19.37
CA ALA A 33 6.59 18.11 20.12
C ALA A 33 5.99 17.82 21.50
N LEU A 34 5.50 18.84 22.21
CA LEU A 34 4.84 18.69 23.50
C LEU A 34 3.55 17.88 23.38
N VAL A 35 2.68 18.19 22.41
CA VAL A 35 1.44 17.43 22.15
C VAL A 35 1.77 15.97 21.84
N GLY A 36 2.77 15.71 21.00
CA GLY A 36 3.22 14.36 20.71
C GLY A 36 3.73 13.64 21.96
N ALA A 37 4.58 14.28 22.77
CA ALA A 37 5.13 13.70 23.99
C ALA A 37 4.04 13.38 25.02
N VAL A 38 3.07 14.29 25.22
CA VAL A 38 1.94 14.07 26.12
C VAL A 38 1.07 12.92 25.60
N SER A 39 0.78 12.90 24.30
CA SER A 39 -0.06 11.86 23.69
C SER A 39 0.57 10.48 23.82
N TRP A 40 1.86 10.35 23.53
CA TRP A 40 2.62 9.12 23.78
C TRP A 40 2.67 8.76 25.27
N GLY A 41 2.80 9.75 26.16
CA GLY A 41 2.78 9.55 27.60
C GLY A 41 1.45 8.96 28.09
N VAL A 42 0.32 9.51 27.63
CA VAL A 42 -1.03 9.00 27.97
C VAL A 42 -1.22 7.58 27.44
N ILE A 43 -0.87 7.33 26.17
CA ILE A 43 -0.96 6.01 25.54
C ILE A 43 -0.15 4.95 26.29
N ALA A 44 1.07 5.30 26.71
CA ALA A 44 1.97 4.37 27.37
C ALA A 44 1.61 4.14 28.84
N ILE A 45 1.24 5.19 29.57
CA ILE A 45 1.14 5.17 31.04
C ILE A 45 -0.30 4.95 31.52
N GLY A 46 -1.32 5.28 30.74
CA GLY A 46 -2.73 5.08 31.08
C GLY A 46 -3.00 3.66 31.59
N ARG A 47 -3.40 3.53 32.86
CA ARG A 47 -3.65 2.25 33.55
C ARG A 47 -5.06 2.28 34.13
N GLY A 48 -5.93 1.41 33.63
CA GLY A 48 -7.30 1.26 34.14
C GLY A 48 -8.27 2.38 33.72
N GLU A 49 -7.80 3.39 32.97
CA GLU A 49 -8.64 4.42 32.35
C GLU A 49 -8.89 4.07 30.89
N GLU A 50 -10.12 4.32 30.43
CA GLU A 50 -10.48 4.22 29.02
C GLU A 50 -9.68 5.24 28.19
N VAL A 51 -8.71 4.74 27.41
CA VAL A 51 -7.88 5.61 26.55
C VAL A 51 -8.71 6.04 25.36
N SER A 52 -8.98 7.35 25.24
CA SER A 52 -9.65 7.89 24.05
C SER A 52 -8.81 7.67 22.79
N ALA A 53 -9.46 7.26 21.71
CA ALA A 53 -8.84 7.10 20.39
C ALA A 53 -8.18 8.40 19.88
N ALA A 54 -8.62 9.57 20.35
CA ALA A 54 -8.04 10.87 19.98
C ALA A 54 -6.53 10.96 20.27
N TRP A 55 -6.05 10.30 21.34
CA TRP A 55 -4.63 10.30 21.68
C TRP A 55 -3.76 9.64 20.61
N LEU A 56 -4.24 8.56 19.98
CA LEU A 56 -3.53 7.88 18.90
C LEU A 56 -3.42 8.79 17.66
N ILE A 57 -4.49 9.55 17.37
CA ILE A 57 -4.50 10.54 16.28
C ILE A 57 -3.45 11.62 16.53
N PHE A 58 -3.42 12.22 17.73
CA PHE A 58 -2.45 13.27 18.05
C PHE A 58 -1.01 12.75 18.08
N ALA A 59 -0.78 11.55 18.63
CA ALA A 59 0.53 10.91 18.62
C ALA A 59 1.04 10.67 17.19
N ALA A 60 0.19 10.15 16.29
CA ALA A 60 0.53 9.94 14.89
C ALA A 60 0.82 11.26 14.16
N LEU A 61 -0.12 12.22 14.20
CA LEU A 61 0.02 13.50 13.48
C LEU A 61 1.24 14.30 13.94
N ALA A 62 1.51 14.35 15.26
CA ALA A 62 2.69 15.04 15.78
C ALA A 62 3.98 14.35 15.32
N SER A 63 4.04 13.02 15.38
CA SER A 63 5.21 12.24 14.95
C SER A 63 5.48 12.41 13.46
N TYR A 64 4.43 12.35 12.63
CA TYR A 64 4.53 12.53 11.17
C TYR A 64 4.94 13.96 10.79
N ALA A 65 4.40 14.97 11.47
CA ALA A 65 4.78 16.37 11.24
C ALA A 65 6.27 16.59 11.54
N ILE A 66 6.78 16.06 12.65
CA ILE A 66 8.20 16.14 13.04
C ILE A 66 9.07 15.39 12.01
N ALA A 67 8.72 14.15 11.68
CA ALA A 67 9.47 13.33 10.74
C ALA A 67 9.57 13.98 9.35
N TYR A 68 8.44 14.44 8.79
CA TYR A 68 8.41 15.12 7.49
C TYR A 68 9.20 16.43 7.49
N ARG A 69 9.19 17.16 8.61
CA ARG A 69 9.86 18.46 8.74
C ARG A 69 11.37 18.34 8.89
N PHE A 70 11.85 17.36 9.64
CA PHE A 70 13.25 17.24 10.02
C PHE A 70 13.94 16.08 9.30
N TYR A 71 13.42 14.86 9.44
CA TYR A 71 14.07 13.66 8.93
C TYR A 71 13.99 13.56 7.40
N ALA A 72 12.80 13.75 6.81
CA ALA A 72 12.63 13.72 5.36
C ALA A 72 13.46 14.80 4.64
N ARG A 73 13.63 15.99 5.26
CA ARG A 73 14.53 17.04 4.75
C ARG A 73 16.00 16.66 4.87
N PHE A 74 16.40 16.06 5.99
CA PHE A 74 17.75 15.54 6.16
C PHE A 74 18.07 14.53 5.05
N ILE A 75 17.16 13.59 4.76
CA ILE A 75 17.32 12.61 3.67
C ILE A 75 17.46 13.34 2.33
N GLN A 76 16.54 14.25 1.98
CA GLN A 76 16.58 14.97 0.71
C GLN A 76 17.90 15.74 0.50
N TYR A 77 18.36 16.49 1.50
CA TYR A 77 19.45 17.46 1.33
C TYR A 77 20.83 16.93 1.68
N LYS A 78 20.94 15.96 2.59
CA LYS A 78 22.23 15.41 3.03
C LYS A 78 22.53 14.03 2.43
N VAL A 79 21.51 13.18 2.33
CA VAL A 79 21.67 11.81 1.85
C VAL A 79 21.58 11.76 0.34
N LEU A 80 20.44 12.18 -0.22
CA LEU A 80 20.14 12.10 -1.64
C LEU A 80 20.75 13.27 -2.43
N VAL A 81 20.81 14.46 -1.82
CA VAL A 81 21.27 15.70 -2.48
C VAL A 81 20.45 15.93 -3.76
N ALA A 82 19.12 16.04 -3.57
CA ALA A 82 18.18 16.20 -4.68
C ALA A 82 18.41 17.52 -5.42
N ASP A 83 18.46 17.44 -6.75
CA ASP A 83 18.81 18.54 -7.64
C ASP A 83 17.59 19.03 -8.45
N ALA A 84 17.16 20.28 -8.17
CA ALA A 84 16.04 20.91 -8.87
C ALA A 84 16.34 21.24 -10.35
N THR A 85 17.62 21.24 -10.74
CA THR A 85 18.07 21.64 -12.08
C THR A 85 18.26 20.46 -13.04
N ARG A 86 18.22 19.23 -12.53
CA ARG A 86 18.35 18.01 -13.34
C ARG A 86 17.04 17.63 -14.03
N ALA A 87 17.11 17.29 -15.32
CA ALA A 87 15.99 16.77 -16.09
C ALA A 87 15.64 15.33 -15.66
N THR A 88 14.38 15.14 -15.25
CA THR A 88 13.83 13.82 -14.89
C THR A 88 13.58 12.99 -16.15
N PRO A 89 13.41 11.66 -16.06
CA PRO A 89 13.11 10.86 -17.25
C PRO A 89 11.72 11.13 -17.81
N ALA A 90 10.78 11.64 -17.00
CA ALA A 90 9.50 12.14 -17.49
C ALA A 90 9.71 13.25 -18.54
N GLU A 91 10.68 14.14 -18.33
CA GLU A 91 11.01 15.23 -19.26
C GLU A 91 11.88 14.76 -20.44
N ARG A 92 12.92 13.95 -20.18
CA ARG A 92 13.88 13.54 -21.22
C ARG A 92 13.34 12.51 -22.21
N LEU A 93 12.48 11.61 -21.73
CA LEU A 93 11.96 10.47 -22.52
C LEU A 93 10.47 10.65 -22.88
N ASP A 94 9.88 11.83 -22.65
CA ASP A 94 8.44 12.10 -22.82
C ASP A 94 7.93 11.50 -24.14
N ASN A 95 7.18 10.41 -24.01
CA ASN A 95 6.65 9.65 -25.14
C ASN A 95 5.13 9.78 -25.23
N GLY A 96 4.52 10.61 -24.38
CA GLY A 96 3.07 10.79 -24.31
C GLY A 96 2.29 9.52 -23.97
N ALA A 97 2.94 8.48 -23.43
CA ALA A 97 2.31 7.21 -23.09
C ALA A 97 2.69 6.74 -21.68
N ASP A 98 3.94 6.31 -21.51
CA ASP A 98 4.49 5.77 -20.26
C ASP A 98 5.39 6.78 -19.52
N PHE A 99 6.01 7.70 -20.28
CA PHE A 99 6.78 8.82 -19.77
C PHE A 99 6.03 10.10 -20.11
N HIS A 100 5.65 10.87 -19.09
CA HIS A 100 4.96 12.13 -19.27
C HIS A 100 5.06 12.99 -18.00
N PRO A 101 5.57 14.24 -18.06
CA PRO A 101 5.63 15.13 -16.90
C PRO A 101 4.23 15.43 -16.38
N THR A 102 3.90 14.91 -15.19
CA THR A 102 2.56 15.00 -14.59
C THR A 102 2.58 15.98 -13.42
N ASP A 103 1.60 16.89 -13.35
CA ASP A 103 1.49 17.87 -12.26
C ASP A 103 1.64 17.17 -10.89
N ARG A 104 2.55 17.65 -10.07
CA ARG A 104 2.89 17.05 -8.76
C ARG A 104 1.69 16.72 -7.86
N ARG A 105 0.55 17.42 -7.96
CA ARG A 105 -0.67 17.14 -7.18
C ARG A 105 -1.38 15.89 -7.70
N VAL A 106 -1.47 15.79 -9.03
CA VAL A 106 -2.00 14.59 -9.70
C VAL A 106 -1.07 13.42 -9.45
N LEU A 107 0.25 13.62 -9.55
CA LEU A 107 1.22 12.57 -9.29
C LEU A 107 1.25 12.13 -7.82
N TYR A 108 1.10 13.05 -6.88
CA TYR A 108 0.93 12.71 -5.46
C TYR A 108 -0.27 11.80 -5.27
N GLY A 109 -1.42 12.16 -5.84
CA GLY A 109 -2.61 11.31 -5.79
C GLY A 109 -2.42 9.97 -6.48
N HIS A 110 -1.84 9.96 -7.69
CA HIS A 110 -1.53 8.72 -8.39
C HIS A 110 -0.66 7.78 -7.54
N HIS A 111 0.44 8.30 -7.02
CA HIS A 111 1.38 7.52 -6.23
C HIS A 111 0.75 7.07 -4.90
N PHE A 112 0.07 7.96 -4.17
CA PHE A 112 -0.65 7.60 -2.95
C PHE A 112 -1.72 6.54 -3.19
N ALA A 113 -2.56 6.69 -4.22
CA ALA A 113 -3.60 5.70 -4.50
C ALA A 113 -3.02 4.36 -4.96
N ALA A 114 -1.91 4.36 -5.69
CA ALA A 114 -1.22 3.13 -6.10
C ALA A 114 -0.61 2.36 -4.92
N ILE A 115 -0.10 3.05 -3.90
CA ILE A 115 0.50 2.40 -2.72
C ILE A 115 -0.54 2.08 -1.63
N ALA A 116 -1.55 2.94 -1.43
CA ALA A 116 -2.61 2.75 -0.44
C ALA A 116 -3.68 1.76 -0.94
N GLY A 117 -3.34 0.48 -0.90
CA GLY A 117 -4.23 -0.66 -1.22
C GLY A 117 -4.96 -1.21 0.01
N ALA A 118 -5.18 -2.53 0.04
CA ALA A 118 -5.85 -3.24 1.15
C ALA A 118 -5.00 -3.31 2.43
N GLY A 119 -3.68 -3.49 2.25
CA GLY A 119 -2.74 -3.76 3.34
C GLY A 119 -2.81 -2.78 4.52
N PRO A 120 -2.81 -1.45 4.33
CA PRO A 120 -2.90 -0.51 5.45
C PRO A 120 -4.25 -0.53 6.17
N LEU A 121 -5.32 -1.09 5.59
CA LEU A 121 -6.62 -1.25 6.26
C LEU A 121 -6.69 -2.59 6.98
N VAL A 122 -6.40 -3.67 6.26
CA VAL A 122 -6.55 -5.05 6.72
C VAL A 122 -5.53 -5.42 7.81
N GLY A 123 -4.25 -5.10 7.60
CA GLY A 123 -3.17 -5.51 8.50
C GLY A 123 -3.36 -5.02 9.94
N PRO A 124 -3.58 -3.72 10.18
CA PRO A 124 -3.83 -3.20 11.52
C PRO A 124 -5.06 -3.81 12.21
N VAL A 125 -6.13 -4.04 11.46
CA VAL A 125 -7.35 -4.67 11.99
C VAL A 125 -7.06 -6.11 12.43
N LEU A 126 -6.38 -6.90 11.61
CA LEU A 126 -6.01 -8.28 11.97
C LEU A 126 -5.02 -8.34 13.14
N ALA A 127 -4.14 -7.35 13.26
CA ALA A 127 -3.18 -7.26 14.35
C ALA A 127 -3.80 -6.74 15.67
N ALA A 128 -4.99 -6.13 15.63
CA ALA A 128 -5.66 -5.59 16.81
C ALA A 128 -5.90 -6.64 17.91
N GLN A 129 -6.03 -7.93 17.55
CA GLN A 129 -6.10 -9.02 18.51
C GLN A 129 -4.91 -9.07 19.49
N MET A 130 -3.75 -8.48 19.16
CA MET A 130 -2.56 -8.40 20.01
C MET A 130 -2.57 -7.17 20.95
N GLY A 131 -3.64 -6.38 20.90
CA GLY A 131 -3.78 -5.09 21.57
C GLY A 131 -3.39 -3.91 20.68
N PHE A 132 -3.81 -2.70 21.08
CA PHE A 132 -3.62 -1.51 20.25
C PHE A 132 -2.19 -0.97 20.27
N LEU A 133 -1.42 -1.19 21.34
CA LEU A 133 -0.14 -0.50 21.54
C LEU A 133 0.98 -1.02 20.61
N PRO A 134 1.20 -2.35 20.45
CA PRO A 134 2.23 -2.86 19.54
C PRO A 134 2.06 -2.38 18.10
N GLY A 135 0.82 -2.47 17.60
CA GLY A 135 0.48 -2.03 16.25
C GLY A 135 0.71 -0.54 16.07
N THR A 136 0.26 0.28 17.04
CA THR A 136 0.47 1.75 17.01
C THR A 136 1.95 2.13 16.92
N ILE A 137 2.80 1.49 17.73
CA ILE A 137 4.25 1.75 17.73
C ILE A 137 4.85 1.40 16.38
N TRP A 138 4.52 0.22 15.85
CA TRP A 138 5.08 -0.23 14.58
C TRP A 138 4.59 0.59 13.39
N ILE A 139 3.30 0.93 13.33
CA ILE A 139 2.74 1.79 12.27
C ILE A 139 3.50 3.13 12.23
N ILE A 140 3.62 3.81 13.39
CA ILE A 140 4.21 5.15 13.45
C ILE A 140 5.73 5.13 13.27
N LEU A 141 6.45 4.27 14.01
CA LEU A 141 7.92 4.25 13.93
C LEU A 141 8.41 3.55 12.67
N GLY A 142 7.74 2.48 12.26
CA GLY A 142 8.03 1.73 11.04
C GLY A 142 7.92 2.62 9.80
N VAL A 143 6.86 3.41 9.66
CA VAL A 143 6.75 4.33 8.51
C VAL A 143 7.84 5.40 8.54
N ILE A 144 8.13 5.98 9.70
CA ILE A 144 9.08 7.11 9.82
C ILE A 144 10.50 6.66 9.46
N PHE A 145 10.93 5.50 9.97
CA PHE A 145 12.33 5.07 9.85
C PHE A 145 12.57 4.04 8.75
N ALA A 146 11.54 3.32 8.30
CA ALA A 146 11.66 2.29 7.27
C ALA A 146 10.82 2.61 6.01
N GLY A 147 9.50 2.60 6.10
CA GLY A 147 8.62 2.68 4.92
C GLY A 147 8.80 3.95 4.09
N ALA A 148 8.67 5.12 4.71
CA ALA A 148 8.82 6.41 4.02
C ALA A 148 10.25 6.65 3.52
N VAL A 149 11.24 6.11 4.23
CA VAL A 149 12.64 6.13 3.81
C VAL A 149 12.83 5.31 2.55
N GLN A 150 12.42 4.04 2.57
CA GLN A 150 12.52 3.13 1.44
C GLN A 150 11.87 3.75 0.20
N ASP A 151 10.64 4.21 0.33
CA ASP A 151 9.85 4.70 -0.80
C ASP A 151 10.49 5.94 -1.46
N MET A 152 10.89 6.93 -0.65
CA MET A 152 11.58 8.12 -1.12
C MET A 152 12.93 7.81 -1.78
N VAL A 153 13.72 6.91 -1.21
CA VAL A 153 15.08 6.58 -1.69
C VAL A 153 15.03 5.73 -2.95
N VAL A 154 14.11 4.76 -3.03
CA VAL A 154 13.86 3.97 -4.25
C VAL A 154 13.42 4.89 -5.39
N LEU A 155 12.45 5.78 -5.13
CA LEU A 155 11.94 6.72 -6.12
C LEU A 155 13.06 7.57 -6.71
N PHE A 156 13.88 8.18 -5.86
CA PHE A 156 15.02 8.99 -6.27
C PHE A 156 16.02 8.22 -7.15
N PHE A 157 16.44 7.03 -6.71
CA PHE A 157 17.44 6.27 -7.45
C PHE A 157 16.91 5.71 -8.77
N SER A 158 15.62 5.37 -8.84
CA SER A 158 14.97 4.96 -10.08
C SER A 158 14.79 6.13 -11.03
N THR A 159 14.41 7.32 -10.55
CA THR A 159 14.37 8.56 -11.37
C THR A 159 15.71 8.83 -12.05
N ARG A 160 16.83 8.65 -11.33
CA ARG A 160 18.19 8.80 -11.87
C ARG A 160 18.65 7.68 -12.80
N ARG A 161 17.83 6.64 -12.98
CA ARG A 161 18.07 5.48 -13.85
C ARG A 161 16.95 5.28 -14.86
N ASN A 162 16.33 6.35 -15.37
CA ASN A 162 15.26 6.28 -16.38
C ASN A 162 13.99 5.51 -15.94
N GLY A 163 13.68 5.44 -14.64
CA GLY A 163 12.52 4.69 -14.15
C GLY A 163 12.67 3.19 -14.30
N ARG A 164 13.90 2.68 -14.08
CA ARG A 164 14.22 1.25 -14.08
C ARG A 164 13.58 0.55 -12.89
N SER A 165 13.05 -0.65 -13.15
CA SER A 165 12.46 -1.49 -12.13
C SER A 165 13.45 -1.92 -11.05
N LEU A 166 12.94 -2.23 -9.86
CA LEU A 166 13.75 -2.65 -8.72
C LEU A 166 14.68 -3.84 -9.03
N GLY A 167 14.15 -4.90 -9.66
CA GLY A 167 14.95 -6.07 -10.01
C GLY A 167 16.06 -5.77 -11.01
N GLN A 168 15.81 -4.86 -11.96
CA GLN A 168 16.84 -4.44 -12.91
C GLN A 168 17.91 -3.56 -12.24
N MET A 169 17.53 -2.67 -11.31
CA MET A 169 18.50 -1.93 -10.50
C MET A 169 19.37 -2.86 -9.64
N ALA A 170 18.78 -3.89 -9.03
CA ALA A 170 19.53 -4.90 -8.30
C ALA A 170 20.59 -5.57 -9.18
N ARG A 171 20.22 -5.97 -10.40
CA ARG A 171 21.15 -6.60 -11.35
C ARG A 171 22.27 -5.69 -11.82
N GLU A 172 21.97 -4.42 -12.08
CA GLU A 172 22.96 -3.45 -12.53
C GLU A 172 23.94 -3.04 -11.42
N GLU A 173 23.50 -3.05 -10.16
CA GLU A 173 24.24 -2.41 -9.07
C GLU A 173 24.87 -3.39 -8.08
N ILE A 174 24.25 -4.55 -7.85
CA ILE A 174 24.77 -5.63 -6.99
C ILE A 174 25.58 -6.63 -7.82
N GLY A 175 25.06 -7.05 -8.97
CA GLY A 175 25.75 -7.96 -9.89
C GLY A 175 24.84 -9.02 -10.50
N PRO A 176 25.39 -9.94 -11.30
CA PRO A 176 24.60 -10.91 -12.05
C PRO A 176 23.89 -11.93 -11.14
N VAL A 177 24.54 -12.40 -10.06
CA VAL A 177 23.99 -13.43 -9.18
C VAL A 177 22.83 -12.86 -8.34
N GLY A 178 23.09 -11.83 -7.53
CA GLY A 178 22.04 -11.13 -6.79
C GLY A 178 20.96 -10.52 -7.71
N GLY A 179 21.35 -10.09 -8.92
CA GLY A 179 20.45 -9.54 -9.92
C GLY A 179 19.43 -10.52 -10.47
N ILE A 180 19.86 -11.71 -10.88
CA ILE A 180 18.94 -12.75 -11.37
C ILE A 180 18.01 -13.21 -10.25
N ALA A 181 18.56 -13.41 -9.04
CA ALA A 181 17.77 -13.74 -7.87
C ALA A 181 16.69 -12.68 -7.59
N ALA A 182 17.06 -11.39 -7.67
CA ALA A 182 16.12 -10.29 -7.48
C ALA A 182 15.06 -10.25 -8.58
N LEU A 183 15.42 -10.40 -9.86
CA LEU A 183 14.45 -10.39 -10.96
C LEU A 183 13.40 -11.49 -10.80
N ILE A 184 13.81 -12.72 -10.45
CA ILE A 184 12.90 -13.85 -10.21
C ILE A 184 12.03 -13.58 -8.98
N ALA A 185 12.65 -13.25 -7.84
CA ALA A 185 11.93 -13.04 -6.59
C ALA A 185 10.88 -11.92 -6.73
N VAL A 186 11.29 -10.75 -7.22
CA VAL A 186 10.44 -9.55 -7.33
C VAL A 186 9.27 -9.82 -8.28
N LEU A 187 9.50 -10.48 -9.43
CA LEU A 187 8.45 -10.80 -10.39
C LEU A 187 7.45 -11.82 -9.85
N SER A 188 7.93 -12.92 -9.25
CA SER A 188 7.07 -13.97 -8.67
C SER A 188 6.24 -13.45 -7.51
N ILE A 189 6.86 -12.68 -6.60
CA ILE A 189 6.16 -12.06 -5.46
C ILE A 189 5.07 -11.12 -5.97
N MET A 190 5.37 -10.26 -6.94
CA MET A 190 4.40 -9.30 -7.46
C MET A 190 3.17 -9.98 -8.10
N ILE A 191 3.34 -11.08 -8.83
CA ILE A 191 2.21 -11.84 -9.40
C ILE A 191 1.28 -12.33 -8.28
N ILE A 192 1.85 -12.87 -7.20
CA ILE A 192 1.11 -13.34 -6.03
C ILE A 192 0.38 -12.18 -5.35
N LEU A 193 1.07 -11.06 -5.10
CA LEU A 193 0.47 -9.90 -4.43
C LEU A 193 -0.70 -9.33 -5.24
N LEU A 194 -0.56 -9.21 -6.57
CA LEU A 194 -1.63 -8.72 -7.45
C LEU A 194 -2.87 -9.61 -7.42
N ALA A 195 -2.66 -10.93 -7.47
CA ALA A 195 -3.76 -11.87 -7.40
C ALA A 195 -4.50 -11.72 -6.05
N VAL A 196 -3.76 -11.62 -4.93
CA VAL A 196 -4.36 -11.56 -3.57
C VAL A 196 -5.20 -10.30 -3.43
N LEU A 197 -4.67 -9.16 -3.90
CA LEU A 197 -5.39 -7.90 -3.91
C LEU A 197 -6.64 -7.98 -4.80
N ALA A 198 -6.53 -8.56 -6.00
CA ALA A 198 -7.67 -8.70 -6.91
C ALA A 198 -8.78 -9.59 -6.33
N MET A 199 -8.43 -10.62 -5.54
CA MET A 199 -9.44 -11.43 -4.84
C MET A 199 -10.26 -10.62 -3.85
N VAL A 200 -9.63 -9.71 -3.09
CA VAL A 200 -10.38 -8.88 -2.15
C VAL A 200 -11.39 -8.00 -2.89
N VAL A 201 -11.04 -7.48 -4.07
CA VAL A 201 -11.98 -6.75 -4.93
C VAL A 201 -13.14 -7.63 -5.38
N VAL A 202 -12.87 -8.86 -5.84
CA VAL A 202 -13.93 -9.80 -6.25
C VAL A 202 -14.87 -10.12 -5.09
N ASN A 203 -14.33 -10.41 -3.91
CA ASN A 203 -15.15 -10.73 -2.74
C ASN A 203 -15.95 -9.53 -2.22
N ALA A 204 -15.45 -8.30 -2.39
CA ALA A 204 -16.15 -7.09 -1.96
C ALA A 204 -17.24 -6.64 -2.94
N LEU A 205 -17.12 -6.96 -4.23
CA LEU A 205 -18.07 -6.55 -5.27
C LEU A 205 -19.05 -7.64 -5.68
N ALA A 206 -18.72 -8.91 -5.44
CA ALA A 206 -19.62 -10.00 -5.71
C ALA A 206 -20.92 -9.79 -4.95
N GLU A 207 -22.05 -9.99 -5.64
CA GLU A 207 -23.38 -9.84 -5.05
C GLU A 207 -23.71 -8.40 -4.57
N SER A 208 -22.94 -7.39 -5.00
CA SER A 208 -23.18 -5.97 -4.67
C SER A 208 -23.39 -5.11 -5.92
N PRO A 209 -24.64 -4.95 -6.40
CA PRO A 209 -24.96 -4.10 -7.56
C PRO A 209 -24.56 -2.65 -7.37
N TRP A 210 -24.73 -2.13 -6.14
CA TRP A 210 -24.29 -0.78 -5.77
C TRP A 210 -22.79 -0.63 -6.01
N GLY A 211 -21.97 -1.49 -5.37
CA GLY A 211 -20.52 -1.41 -5.44
C GLY A 211 -19.99 -1.55 -6.86
N ALA A 212 -20.54 -2.52 -7.61
CA ALA A 212 -20.17 -2.76 -9.00
C ALA A 212 -20.46 -1.53 -9.89
N PHE A 213 -21.66 -0.96 -9.82
CA PHE A 213 -22.02 0.23 -10.57
C PHE A 213 -21.09 1.42 -10.26
N SER A 214 -20.95 1.76 -8.98
CA SER A 214 -20.16 2.93 -8.57
C SER A 214 -18.70 2.79 -8.99
N LEU A 215 -18.14 1.58 -8.95
CA LEU A 215 -16.78 1.29 -9.37
C LEU A 215 -16.62 1.35 -10.89
N ILE A 216 -17.55 0.78 -11.66
CA ILE A 216 -17.53 0.85 -13.14
C ILE A 216 -17.59 2.30 -13.61
N MET A 217 -18.42 3.14 -12.97
CA MET A 217 -18.54 4.56 -13.32
C MET A 217 -17.26 5.37 -13.10
N THR A 218 -16.31 4.89 -12.29
CA THR A 218 -14.99 5.56 -12.17
C THR A 218 -14.19 5.54 -13.48
N ILE A 219 -14.43 4.57 -14.36
CA ILE A 219 -13.73 4.44 -15.65
C ILE A 219 -14.09 5.60 -16.60
N PRO A 220 -15.36 5.83 -16.97
CA PRO A 220 -15.72 6.94 -17.85
C PRO A 220 -15.39 8.30 -17.22
N ILE A 221 -15.53 8.46 -15.89
CA ILE A 221 -15.14 9.69 -15.20
C ILE A 221 -13.63 9.93 -15.36
N ALA A 222 -12.79 8.92 -15.14
CA ALA A 222 -11.34 9.04 -15.30
C ALA A 222 -10.94 9.35 -16.75
N LEU A 223 -11.56 8.70 -17.73
CA LEU A 223 -11.33 8.99 -19.16
C LEU A 223 -11.68 10.44 -19.49
N PHE A 224 -12.83 10.92 -19.00
CA PHE A 224 -13.22 12.32 -19.14
C PHE A 224 -12.19 13.25 -18.50
N MET A 225 -11.77 12.99 -17.26
CA MET A 225 -10.78 13.80 -16.56
C MET A 225 -9.43 13.84 -17.31
N GLY A 226 -8.97 12.71 -17.84
CA GLY A 226 -7.75 12.60 -18.63
C GLY A 226 -7.81 13.42 -19.92
N VAL A 227 -8.88 13.27 -20.70
CA VAL A 227 -9.12 14.05 -21.93
C VAL A 227 -9.26 15.54 -21.62
N TYR A 228 -9.96 15.88 -20.54
CA TYR A 228 -10.18 17.26 -20.13
C TYR A 228 -8.87 17.97 -19.80
N LEU A 229 -7.99 17.33 -19.02
CA LEU A 229 -6.69 17.88 -18.63
C LEU A 229 -5.69 17.92 -19.79
N ARG A 230 -5.84 17.05 -20.78
CA ARG A 230 -4.93 17.00 -21.93
C ARG A 230 -5.32 17.95 -23.05
N PHE A 231 -6.61 18.03 -23.40
CA PHE A 231 -7.07 18.71 -24.62
C PHE A 231 -8.04 19.87 -24.37
N VAL A 232 -8.91 19.79 -23.36
CA VAL A 232 -9.98 20.80 -23.17
C VAL A 232 -9.47 22.02 -22.42
N ARG A 233 -8.89 21.83 -21.23
CA ARG A 233 -8.29 22.91 -20.42
C ARG A 233 -6.99 22.45 -19.75
N PRO A 234 -5.87 22.46 -20.49
CA PRO A 234 -4.56 22.11 -19.95
C PRO A 234 -4.20 22.90 -18.69
N GLY A 235 -3.74 22.21 -17.66
CA GLY A 235 -3.27 22.80 -16.40
C GLY A 235 -4.37 23.21 -15.39
N LYS A 236 -5.66 23.11 -15.73
CA LYS A 236 -6.79 23.44 -14.82
C LYS A 236 -7.17 22.27 -13.90
N VAL A 237 -6.17 21.74 -13.19
CA VAL A 237 -6.29 20.56 -12.30
C VAL A 237 -7.43 20.69 -11.29
N MET A 238 -7.60 21.85 -10.64
CA MET A 238 -8.63 22.04 -9.62
C MET A 238 -10.07 21.97 -10.16
N GLU A 239 -10.30 22.47 -11.37
CA GLU A 239 -11.62 22.45 -12.03
C GLU A 239 -12.02 21.00 -12.35
N THR A 240 -11.11 20.25 -12.99
CA THR A 240 -11.32 18.83 -13.27
C THR A 240 -11.49 17.99 -12.00
N SER A 241 -10.75 18.34 -10.93
CA SER A 241 -10.88 17.67 -9.63
C SER A 241 -12.29 17.84 -9.06
N ALA A 242 -12.83 19.07 -9.07
CA ALA A 242 -14.16 19.35 -8.56
C ALA A 242 -15.24 18.61 -9.36
N ILE A 243 -15.15 18.63 -10.70
CA ILE A 243 -16.08 17.90 -11.57
C ILE A 243 -16.00 16.39 -11.30
N GLY A 244 -14.79 15.84 -11.23
CA GLY A 244 -14.58 14.42 -10.96
C GLY A 244 -15.17 13.98 -9.62
N VAL A 245 -14.93 14.74 -8.54
CA VAL A 245 -15.49 14.45 -7.22
C VAL A 245 -17.01 14.50 -7.23
N VAL A 246 -17.62 15.51 -7.86
CA VAL A 246 -19.08 15.61 -7.98
C VAL A 246 -19.65 14.41 -8.74
N LEU A 247 -19.06 14.05 -9.89
CA LEU A 247 -19.50 12.89 -10.67
C LEU A 247 -19.35 11.59 -9.90
N LEU A 248 -18.29 11.45 -9.10
CA LEU A 248 -18.08 10.28 -8.27
C LEU A 248 -19.13 10.18 -7.15
N LEU A 249 -19.41 11.27 -6.44
CA LEU A 249 -20.47 11.31 -5.43
C LEU A 249 -21.84 11.00 -6.04
N LEU A 250 -22.14 11.55 -7.23
CA LEU A 250 -23.36 11.21 -7.97
C LEU A 250 -23.41 9.73 -8.37
N SER A 251 -22.27 9.12 -8.72
CA SER A 251 -22.20 7.69 -9.04
C SER A 251 -22.37 6.79 -7.82
N ILE A 252 -21.95 7.26 -6.64
CA ILE A 252 -22.16 6.57 -5.37
C ILE A 252 -23.64 6.62 -4.99
N VAL A 253 -24.25 7.80 -5.03
CA VAL A 253 -25.69 7.97 -4.74
C VAL A 253 -26.53 7.21 -5.77
N GLY A 254 -26.19 7.30 -7.05
CA GLY A 254 -26.85 6.57 -8.12
C GLY A 254 -26.73 5.05 -7.99
N GLY A 255 -25.64 4.55 -7.38
CA GLY A 255 -25.47 3.13 -7.08
C GLY A 255 -26.53 2.57 -6.13
N GLY A 256 -26.97 3.37 -5.15
CA GLY A 256 -28.08 2.99 -4.28
C GLY A 256 -29.39 2.82 -5.06
N TRP A 257 -29.71 3.76 -5.95
CA TRP A 257 -30.89 3.66 -6.81
C TRP A 257 -30.83 2.46 -7.76
N VAL A 258 -29.64 2.16 -8.31
CA VAL A 258 -29.41 0.97 -9.15
C VAL A 258 -29.67 -0.32 -8.37
N ALA A 259 -29.23 -0.40 -7.12
CA ALA A 259 -29.42 -1.59 -6.28
C ALA A 259 -30.89 -1.84 -5.92
N GLU A 260 -31.67 -0.77 -5.71
CA GLU A 260 -33.11 -0.85 -5.40
C GLU A 260 -33.97 -1.15 -6.65
N HIS A 261 -33.50 -0.80 -7.84
CA HIS A 261 -34.27 -0.95 -9.06
C HIS A 261 -34.18 -2.38 -9.62
N ALA A 262 -35.29 -3.11 -9.64
CA ALA A 262 -35.36 -4.54 -10.01
C ALA A 262 -34.51 -4.95 -11.24
N VAL A 263 -34.66 -4.23 -12.37
CA VAL A 263 -33.93 -4.55 -13.61
C VAL A 263 -32.46 -4.15 -13.57
N LEU A 264 -32.14 -2.97 -13.03
CA LEU A 264 -30.75 -2.46 -13.03
C LEU A 264 -29.90 -3.21 -12.00
N SER A 265 -30.50 -3.63 -10.90
CA SER A 265 -29.86 -4.45 -9.88
C SER A 265 -29.32 -5.73 -10.49
N GLU A 266 -30.11 -6.45 -11.29
CA GLU A 266 -29.68 -7.66 -12.01
C GLU A 266 -28.54 -7.40 -13.01
N VAL A 267 -28.54 -6.24 -13.69
CA VAL A 267 -27.48 -5.89 -14.67
C VAL A 267 -26.12 -5.69 -14.00
N PHE A 268 -26.10 -5.17 -12.77
CA PHE A 268 -24.88 -4.92 -12.01
C PHE A 268 -24.59 -6.00 -10.95
N LEU A 269 -25.42 -7.03 -10.86
CA LEU A 269 -25.21 -8.18 -10.00
C LEU A 269 -24.30 -9.20 -10.68
N PHE A 270 -23.01 -9.12 -10.40
CA PHE A 270 -22.02 -10.03 -10.98
C PHE A 270 -21.66 -11.16 -10.01
N THR A 271 -21.52 -12.37 -10.57
CA THR A 271 -20.90 -13.51 -9.89
C THR A 271 -19.40 -13.29 -9.72
N LYS A 272 -18.78 -14.01 -8.78
CA LYS A 272 -17.31 -13.95 -8.57
C LYS A 272 -16.52 -14.29 -9.85
N ASN A 273 -17.02 -15.22 -10.65
CA ASN A 273 -16.37 -15.63 -11.90
C ASN A 273 -16.49 -14.56 -13.00
N GLU A 274 -17.63 -13.90 -13.14
CA GLU A 274 -17.80 -12.78 -14.08
C GLU A 274 -16.91 -11.60 -13.71
N LEU A 275 -16.85 -11.24 -12.42
CA LEU A 275 -15.94 -10.20 -11.92
C LEU A 275 -14.48 -10.56 -12.16
N THR A 276 -14.10 -11.82 -11.97
CA THR A 276 -12.73 -12.29 -12.24
C THR A 276 -12.35 -12.07 -13.70
N ILE A 277 -13.19 -12.50 -14.64
CA ILE A 277 -12.95 -12.31 -16.08
C ILE A 277 -12.93 -10.81 -16.43
N GLY A 278 -13.86 -10.03 -15.85
CA GLY A 278 -13.94 -8.59 -16.03
C GLY A 278 -12.67 -7.87 -15.55
N LEU A 279 -12.14 -8.22 -14.38
CA LEU A 279 -10.91 -7.66 -13.83
C LEU A 279 -9.67 -8.04 -14.66
N ILE A 280 -9.60 -9.26 -15.18
CA ILE A 280 -8.53 -9.70 -16.10
C ILE A 280 -8.56 -8.85 -17.38
N ALA A 281 -9.72 -8.75 -18.03
CA ALA A 281 -9.88 -7.94 -19.24
C ALA A 281 -9.55 -6.46 -18.98
N TYR A 282 -10.06 -5.93 -17.87
CA TYR A 282 -9.82 -4.56 -17.45
C TYR A 282 -8.33 -4.30 -17.15
N GLY A 283 -7.67 -5.16 -16.37
CA GLY A 283 -6.25 -5.03 -16.03
C GLY A 283 -5.36 -5.04 -17.27
N PHE A 284 -5.69 -5.83 -18.28
CA PHE A 284 -5.03 -5.79 -19.58
C PHE A 284 -5.18 -4.41 -20.24
N ILE A 285 -6.42 -3.94 -20.40
CA ILE A 285 -6.70 -2.63 -21.03
C ILE A 285 -6.01 -1.49 -20.26
N ALA A 286 -6.16 -1.47 -18.94
CA ALA A 286 -5.60 -0.44 -18.06
C ALA A 286 -4.07 -0.42 -18.07
N SER A 287 -3.39 -1.56 -18.24
CA SER A 287 -1.92 -1.63 -18.31
C SER A 287 -1.33 -1.14 -19.63
N VAL A 288 -2.11 -1.22 -20.73
CA VAL A 288 -1.69 -0.91 -22.10
C VAL A 288 -2.01 0.54 -22.51
N LEU A 289 -3.10 1.11 -22.00
CA LEU A 289 -3.48 2.49 -22.31
C LEU A 289 -2.42 3.50 -21.85
N PRO A 290 -2.36 4.72 -22.43
CA PRO A 290 -1.51 5.78 -21.92
C PRO A 290 -1.81 6.10 -20.44
N VAL A 291 -0.76 6.33 -19.64
CA VAL A 291 -0.91 6.57 -18.18
C VAL A 291 -1.81 7.78 -17.90
N TRP A 292 -1.66 8.85 -18.67
CA TRP A 292 -2.42 10.09 -18.51
C TRP A 292 -3.90 9.96 -18.87
N LEU A 293 -4.29 8.93 -19.61
CA LEU A 293 -5.66 8.78 -20.11
C LEU A 293 -6.58 8.13 -19.08
N LEU A 294 -6.11 7.07 -18.41
CA LEU A 294 -6.92 6.30 -17.47
C LEU A 294 -6.30 6.24 -16.08
N LEU A 295 -5.08 5.71 -15.96
CA LEU A 295 -4.47 5.38 -14.67
C LEU A 295 -4.28 6.62 -13.78
N ALA A 296 -3.54 7.63 -14.24
CA ALA A 296 -3.26 8.82 -13.42
C ALA A 296 -4.53 9.62 -13.05
N PRO A 297 -5.49 9.88 -13.97
CA PRO A 297 -6.75 10.54 -13.61
C PRO A 297 -7.61 9.73 -12.63
N ARG A 298 -7.69 8.41 -12.81
CA ARG A 298 -8.47 7.52 -11.93
C ARG A 298 -7.90 7.47 -10.52
N ASP A 299 -6.58 7.30 -10.42
CA ASP A 299 -5.89 7.24 -9.13
C ASP A 299 -5.92 8.60 -8.41
N TYR A 300 -5.85 9.69 -9.17
CA TYR A 300 -6.04 11.03 -8.62
C TYR A 300 -7.48 11.26 -8.14
N LEU A 301 -8.49 10.82 -8.89
CA LEU A 301 -9.89 10.87 -8.47
C LEU A 301 -10.11 10.06 -7.19
N SER A 302 -9.60 8.82 -7.15
CA SER A 302 -9.75 7.96 -5.98
C SER A 302 -9.11 8.59 -4.76
N THR A 303 -7.95 9.25 -4.89
CA THR A 303 -7.25 9.95 -3.80
C THR A 303 -8.14 10.92 -3.03
N PHE A 304 -9.03 11.66 -3.71
CA PHE A 304 -9.94 12.57 -3.02
C PHE A 304 -10.92 11.84 -2.12
N MET A 305 -11.45 10.71 -2.58
CA MET A 305 -12.26 9.84 -1.72
C MET A 305 -11.41 9.25 -0.61
N LYS A 306 -10.22 8.74 -0.95
CA LYS A 306 -9.28 8.10 -0.03
C LYS A 306 -8.96 8.99 1.17
N VAL A 307 -8.39 10.16 0.90
CA VAL A 307 -8.00 11.13 1.92
C VAL A 307 -9.23 11.78 2.54
N GLY A 308 -10.26 12.08 1.75
CA GLY A 308 -11.48 12.73 2.22
C GLY A 308 -12.22 11.93 3.29
N VAL A 309 -12.45 10.63 3.05
CA VAL A 309 -13.12 9.74 4.01
C VAL A 309 -12.27 9.52 5.26
N VAL A 310 -10.95 9.36 5.11
CA VAL A 310 -10.05 9.18 6.26
C VAL A 310 -9.97 10.45 7.11
N VAL A 311 -9.96 11.64 6.50
CA VAL A 311 -10.05 12.91 7.23
C VAL A 311 -11.42 13.06 7.89
N LEU A 312 -12.51 12.71 7.21
CA LEU A 312 -13.84 12.71 7.79
C LEU A 312 -13.89 11.78 9.01
N LEU A 313 -13.34 10.57 8.91
CA LEU A 313 -13.26 9.60 10.00
C LEU A 313 -12.45 10.15 11.17
N ALA A 314 -11.28 10.74 10.91
CA ALA A 314 -10.46 11.35 11.95
C ALA A 314 -11.21 12.49 12.67
N VAL A 315 -11.89 13.37 11.94
CA VAL A 315 -12.71 14.44 12.52
C VAL A 315 -13.86 13.85 13.34
N SER A 316 -14.56 12.83 12.83
CA SER A 316 -15.63 12.16 13.57
C SER A 316 -15.13 11.50 14.85
N ILE A 317 -13.94 10.89 14.86
CA ILE A 317 -13.30 10.36 16.07
C ILE A 317 -13.00 11.48 17.08
N LEU A 318 -12.52 12.64 16.62
CA LEU A 318 -12.24 13.78 17.51
C LEU A 318 -13.52 14.40 18.09
N ILE A 319 -14.65 14.28 17.39
CA ILE A 319 -15.96 14.75 17.90
C ILE A 319 -16.58 13.72 18.86
N ALA A 320 -16.63 12.46 18.45
CA ALA A 320 -17.22 11.38 19.24
C ALA A 320 -16.36 10.97 20.45
N MET A 321 -15.05 11.18 20.36
CA MET A 321 -14.03 10.80 21.36
C MET A 321 -14.20 9.38 21.92
N PRO A 322 -14.40 8.34 21.08
CA PRO A 322 -14.64 6.99 21.56
C PRO A 322 -13.45 6.45 22.34
N SER A 323 -13.73 5.63 23.35
CA SER A 323 -12.72 4.87 24.06
C SER A 323 -12.27 3.63 23.30
N LEU A 324 -10.99 3.28 23.44
CA LEU A 324 -10.47 2.02 22.95
C LEU A 324 -10.91 0.89 23.91
N GLN A 325 -11.69 -0.05 23.37
CA GLN A 325 -12.24 -1.21 24.07
C GLN A 325 -11.21 -2.34 24.19
N LEU A 326 -10.33 -2.49 23.19
CA LEU A 326 -9.22 -3.44 23.27
C LEU A 326 -8.12 -2.92 24.22
N PRO A 327 -7.51 -3.78 25.06
CA PRO A 327 -6.44 -3.38 25.96
C PRO A 327 -5.14 -3.07 25.19
N ARG A 328 -4.18 -2.44 25.88
CA ARG A 328 -2.84 -2.14 25.33
C ARG A 328 -2.15 -3.38 24.77
N PHE A 329 -2.24 -4.47 25.52
CA PHE A 329 -1.79 -5.80 25.14
C PHE A 329 -2.87 -6.79 25.54
N THR A 330 -3.12 -7.77 24.69
CA THR A 330 -3.89 -8.97 25.03
C THR A 330 -2.92 -10.11 25.37
N GLU A 331 -3.43 -11.20 25.94
CA GLU A 331 -2.62 -12.41 26.17
C GLU A 331 -2.11 -13.03 24.85
N PHE A 332 -2.86 -12.83 23.75
CA PHE A 332 -2.50 -13.32 22.41
C PHE A 332 -1.18 -12.72 21.89
N ALA A 333 -0.80 -11.54 22.36
CA ALA A 333 0.50 -10.95 22.01
C ALA A 333 1.69 -11.80 22.50
N PHE A 334 1.52 -12.54 23.59
CA PHE A 334 2.60 -13.25 24.26
C PHE A 334 2.52 -14.77 24.09
N ASN A 335 1.31 -15.34 24.16
CA ASN A 335 1.12 -16.79 24.09
C ASN A 335 1.15 -17.34 22.64
N GLY A 336 0.99 -16.47 21.64
CA GLY A 336 0.97 -16.83 20.22
C GLY A 336 -0.25 -17.65 19.76
N GLN A 337 -1.27 -17.78 20.61
CA GLN A 337 -2.50 -18.53 20.36
C GLN A 337 -3.63 -17.65 19.81
N GLY A 338 -3.29 -16.53 19.17
CA GLY A 338 -4.25 -15.62 18.57
C GLY A 338 -5.19 -16.33 17.57
N PRO A 339 -6.51 -16.23 17.73
CA PRO A 339 -7.47 -16.96 16.90
C PRO A 339 -7.69 -16.32 15.51
N VAL A 340 -7.29 -15.06 15.32
CA VAL A 340 -7.37 -14.35 14.03
C VAL A 340 -6.09 -14.53 13.21
N VAL A 341 -4.94 -14.31 13.84
CA VAL A 341 -3.61 -14.57 13.27
C VAL A 341 -2.81 -15.40 14.25
N ALA A 342 -2.34 -16.57 13.82
CA ALA A 342 -1.52 -17.44 14.63
C ALA A 342 -0.08 -16.91 14.77
N GLY A 343 0.48 -17.05 15.98
CA GLY A 343 1.86 -16.72 16.30
C GLY A 343 2.01 -15.53 17.27
N PRO A 344 3.15 -15.45 17.99
CA PRO A 344 3.42 -14.41 18.96
C PRO A 344 3.65 -13.03 18.29
N LEU A 345 3.63 -11.96 19.10
CA LEU A 345 3.85 -10.59 18.63
C LEU A 345 5.11 -10.46 17.77
N PHE A 346 6.25 -10.97 18.23
CA PHE A 346 7.46 -11.03 17.41
C PHE A 346 7.62 -12.43 16.80
N PRO A 347 7.76 -12.54 15.46
CA PRO A 347 7.87 -11.48 14.46
C PRO A 347 6.54 -11.06 13.81
N PHE A 348 5.41 -11.69 14.14
CA PHE A 348 4.21 -11.63 13.29
C PHE A 348 3.53 -10.27 13.22
N VAL A 349 3.57 -9.42 14.26
CA VAL A 349 2.96 -8.07 14.18
C VAL A 349 3.55 -7.23 13.04
N PHE A 350 4.86 -7.38 12.80
CA PHE A 350 5.59 -6.66 11.75
C PHE A 350 5.28 -7.21 10.35
N ILE A 351 4.90 -8.49 10.27
CA ILE A 351 4.51 -9.16 9.02
C ILE A 351 3.04 -8.89 8.69
N THR A 352 2.17 -8.93 9.70
CA THR A 352 0.73 -8.67 9.56
C THR A 352 0.49 -7.21 9.20
N ILE A 353 1.16 -6.28 9.88
CA ILE A 353 1.13 -4.85 9.55
C ILE A 353 2.33 -4.54 8.64
N ALA A 354 2.31 -5.08 7.42
CA ALA A 354 3.31 -4.72 6.42
C ALA A 354 3.00 -3.31 5.86
N CYS A 355 2.04 -3.19 4.94
CA CYS A 355 1.61 -1.89 4.41
C CYS A 355 1.04 -0.99 5.52
N GLY A 356 1.28 0.32 5.43
CA GLY A 356 1.08 1.27 6.53
C GLY A 356 2.29 1.48 7.44
N ALA A 357 3.28 0.56 7.44
CA ALA A 357 4.54 0.71 8.17
C ALA A 357 5.76 0.54 7.25
N LEU A 358 5.89 -0.60 6.58
CA LEU A 358 6.94 -0.90 5.61
C LEU A 358 6.37 -1.82 4.53
N SER A 359 6.51 -1.47 3.25
CA SER A 359 5.94 -2.26 2.17
C SER A 359 6.88 -2.41 0.99
N GLY A 360 7.16 -3.65 0.61
CA GLY A 360 7.94 -3.97 -0.59
C GLY A 360 7.22 -3.58 -1.88
N PHE A 361 5.89 -3.73 -1.93
CA PHE A 361 5.09 -3.35 -3.10
C PHE A 361 5.29 -1.86 -3.46
N HIS A 362 5.53 -1.00 -2.48
CA HIS A 362 5.69 0.43 -2.73
C HIS A 362 6.99 0.74 -3.46
N ALA A 363 8.05 -0.02 -3.17
CA ALA A 363 9.29 0.04 -3.94
C ALA A 363 9.07 -0.33 -5.41
N LEU A 364 8.06 -1.17 -5.73
CA LEU A 364 7.68 -1.44 -7.12
C LEU A 364 7.04 -0.22 -7.78
N ILE A 365 6.10 0.44 -7.11
CA ILE A 365 5.48 1.67 -7.60
C ILE A 365 6.53 2.78 -7.77
N SER A 366 7.38 2.99 -6.76
CA SER A 366 8.46 3.97 -6.74
C SER A 366 9.59 3.69 -7.72
N SER A 367 9.78 2.45 -8.18
CA SER A 367 10.73 2.13 -9.25
C SER A 367 10.09 1.92 -10.62
N GLY A 368 8.75 1.90 -10.69
CA GLY A 368 8.00 1.45 -11.86
C GLY A 368 7.26 2.58 -12.58
N THR A 369 6.25 3.16 -11.95
CA THR A 369 5.34 4.14 -12.58
C THR A 369 5.70 5.58 -12.23
N THR A 370 5.76 5.90 -10.93
CA THR A 370 6.01 7.24 -10.41
C THR A 370 7.28 7.93 -10.95
N PRO A 371 8.46 7.27 -11.06
CA PRO A 371 9.65 7.94 -11.56
C PRO A 371 9.53 8.36 -13.03
N LYS A 372 8.63 7.73 -13.80
CA LYS A 372 8.37 8.06 -15.22
C LYS A 372 7.45 9.27 -15.40
N LEU A 373 6.84 9.77 -14.32
CA LEU A 373 5.87 10.85 -14.34
C LEU A 373 6.34 12.12 -13.59
N ILE A 374 7.38 12.00 -12.76
CA ILE A 374 7.83 13.07 -11.85
C ILE A 374 8.44 14.26 -12.60
N GLU A 375 7.99 15.48 -12.29
CA GLU A 375 8.45 16.70 -12.96
C GLU A 375 9.86 17.11 -12.50
N LYS A 376 10.16 16.94 -11.21
CA LYS A 376 11.43 17.36 -10.58
C LYS A 376 11.90 16.38 -9.51
N GLU A 377 13.22 16.19 -9.44
CA GLU A 377 13.86 15.32 -8.46
C GLU A 377 13.59 15.77 -7.01
N THR A 378 13.42 17.08 -6.77
CA THR A 378 13.09 17.62 -5.44
C THR A 378 11.71 17.20 -4.94
N GLN A 379 10.80 16.79 -5.83
CA GLN A 379 9.45 16.35 -5.47
C GLN A 379 9.42 14.96 -4.83
N VAL A 380 10.52 14.19 -4.87
CA VAL A 380 10.58 12.82 -4.29
C VAL A 380 10.27 12.81 -2.79
N ARG A 381 10.58 13.90 -2.06
CA ARG A 381 10.24 14.03 -0.64
C ARG A 381 8.72 14.11 -0.43
N MET A 382 8.04 14.90 -1.24
CA MET A 382 6.60 15.10 -1.11
C MET A 382 5.84 13.87 -1.62
N ILE A 383 6.27 13.33 -2.76
CA ILE A 383 5.61 12.21 -3.41
C ILE A 383 5.88 10.90 -2.67
N GLY A 384 7.12 10.51 -2.39
CA GLY A 384 7.43 9.24 -1.72
C GLY A 384 7.27 9.30 -0.20
N TYR A 385 8.02 10.18 0.47
CA TYR A 385 7.95 10.24 1.94
C TYR A 385 6.56 10.71 2.42
N GLY A 386 5.97 11.71 1.77
CA GLY A 386 4.68 12.29 2.17
C GLY A 386 3.48 11.36 1.93
N SER A 387 3.45 10.62 0.82
CA SER A 387 2.40 9.63 0.55
C SER A 387 2.41 8.53 1.60
N MET A 388 3.60 8.04 1.97
CA MET A 388 3.79 6.99 2.97
C MET A 388 3.27 7.39 4.34
N LEU A 389 3.54 8.63 4.77
CA LEU A 389 2.97 9.14 6.03
C LEU A 389 1.43 9.21 5.96
N THR A 390 0.87 9.53 4.79
CA THR A 390 -0.59 9.59 4.61
C THR A 390 -1.20 8.19 4.66
N GLU A 391 -0.58 7.20 4.01
CA GLU A 391 -1.00 5.81 4.08
C GLU A 391 -0.90 5.26 5.51
N SER A 392 0.19 5.56 6.22
CA SER A 392 0.33 5.17 7.62
C SER A 392 -0.73 5.82 8.52
N PHE A 393 -1.20 7.03 8.20
CA PHE A 393 -2.34 7.61 8.88
C PHE A 393 -3.64 6.83 8.65
N VAL A 394 -3.85 6.29 7.43
CA VAL A 394 -4.94 5.34 7.14
C VAL A 394 -4.84 4.11 8.04
N ALA A 395 -3.63 3.57 8.20
CA ALA A 395 -3.39 2.41 9.08
C ALA A 395 -3.68 2.69 10.56
N VAL A 396 -3.35 3.89 11.06
CA VAL A 396 -3.75 4.31 12.41
C VAL A 396 -5.28 4.38 12.53
N MET A 397 -5.99 4.92 11.52
CA MET A 397 -7.46 4.94 11.55
C MET A 397 -8.04 3.52 11.57
N ALA A 398 -7.50 2.61 10.75
CA ALA A 398 -7.95 1.23 10.69
C ALA A 398 -7.77 0.51 12.04
N LEU A 399 -6.63 0.71 12.69
CA LEU A 399 -6.39 0.19 14.03
C LEU A 399 -7.39 0.76 15.04
N ILE A 400 -7.64 2.08 15.01
CA ILE A 400 -8.63 2.71 15.88
C ILE A 400 -10.02 2.09 15.65
N THR A 401 -10.46 1.96 14.39
CA THR A 401 -11.80 1.40 14.09
C THR A 401 -11.97 -0.02 14.60
N ALA A 402 -10.92 -0.85 14.59
CA ALA A 402 -10.96 -2.19 15.16
C ALA A 402 -10.99 -2.16 16.70
N CYS A 403 -10.24 -1.23 17.30
CA CYS A 403 -10.09 -1.16 18.75
C CYS A 403 -11.23 -0.44 19.49
N ILE A 404 -12.14 0.24 18.78
CA ILE A 404 -13.34 0.86 19.39
C ILE A 404 -14.57 -0.07 19.41
N ILE A 405 -14.57 -1.13 18.59
CA ILE A 405 -15.66 -2.11 18.55
C ILE A 405 -15.53 -3.01 19.79
N ASP A 406 -16.65 -3.53 20.27
CA ASP A 406 -16.67 -4.56 21.30
C ASP A 406 -15.72 -5.73 20.94
N PRO A 407 -14.81 -6.15 21.84
CA PRO A 407 -13.86 -7.21 21.55
C PRO A 407 -14.52 -8.52 21.13
N GLY A 408 -15.67 -8.86 21.70
CA GLY A 408 -16.40 -10.07 21.35
C GLY A 408 -16.95 -10.02 19.93
N VAL A 409 -17.51 -8.88 19.53
CA VAL A 409 -17.90 -8.63 18.12
C VAL A 409 -16.69 -8.69 17.20
N TYR A 410 -15.56 -8.08 17.57
CA TYR A 410 -14.32 -8.13 16.79
C TYR A 410 -13.87 -9.58 16.51
N PHE A 411 -13.84 -10.45 17.54
CA PHE A 411 -13.46 -11.85 17.37
C PHE A 411 -14.49 -12.64 16.56
N ALA A 412 -15.78 -12.42 16.79
CA ALA A 412 -16.85 -13.07 16.01
C ALA A 412 -16.75 -12.74 14.51
N MET A 413 -16.35 -11.53 14.14
CA MET A 413 -16.16 -11.13 12.74
C MET A 413 -14.87 -11.68 12.12
N ASN A 414 -13.76 -11.66 12.86
CA ASN A 414 -12.43 -11.92 12.28
C ASN A 414 -11.93 -13.36 12.42
N MET A 415 -12.55 -14.17 13.28
CA MET A 415 -12.21 -15.59 13.38
C MET A 415 -12.74 -16.36 12.18
N PRO A 416 -12.02 -17.39 11.71
CA PRO A 416 -12.49 -18.19 10.59
C PRO A 416 -13.75 -18.98 10.98
N MET A 417 -14.67 -19.18 10.03
CA MET A 417 -15.99 -19.77 10.27
C MET A 417 -15.90 -21.15 10.92
N ASN A 418 -14.86 -21.86 10.53
CA ASN A 418 -14.52 -23.19 10.98
C ASN A 418 -14.17 -23.25 12.49
N ALA A 419 -13.67 -22.15 13.07
CA ALA A 419 -13.40 -22.00 14.49
C ALA A 419 -14.64 -21.56 15.26
N LEU A 420 -15.58 -20.86 14.61
CA LEU A 420 -16.79 -20.32 15.24
C LEU A 420 -17.95 -21.33 15.30
N GLY A 421 -17.93 -22.40 14.49
CA GLY A 421 -18.95 -23.45 14.53
C GLY A 421 -20.13 -23.28 13.58
N GLY A 422 -20.11 -22.26 12.70
CA GLY A 422 -21.04 -22.14 11.58
C GLY A 422 -22.38 -21.47 11.88
N SER A 423 -22.64 -21.03 13.12
CA SER A 423 -23.85 -20.29 13.48
C SER A 423 -23.53 -19.12 14.40
N VAL A 424 -24.43 -18.15 14.50
CA VAL A 424 -24.27 -17.00 15.39
C VAL A 424 -24.20 -17.42 16.87
N GLU A 425 -24.95 -18.45 17.27
CA GLU A 425 -24.97 -18.98 18.64
C GLU A 425 -23.66 -19.68 19.00
N SER A 426 -23.15 -20.50 18.08
CA SER A 426 -21.86 -21.17 18.26
C SER A 426 -20.70 -20.16 18.26
N ALA A 427 -20.78 -19.12 17.44
CA ALA A 427 -19.82 -18.03 17.42
C ALA A 427 -19.79 -17.28 18.77
N ALA A 428 -20.95 -16.89 19.29
CA ALA A 428 -21.07 -16.22 20.58
C ALA A 428 -20.52 -17.07 21.75
N ALA A 429 -20.83 -18.37 21.74
CA ALA A 429 -20.32 -19.31 22.74
C ALA A 429 -18.80 -19.48 22.66
N THR A 430 -18.25 -19.60 21.45
CA THR A 430 -16.80 -19.74 21.22
C THR A 430 -16.05 -18.50 21.68
N VAL A 431 -16.54 -17.31 21.33
CA VAL A 431 -15.94 -16.04 21.75
C VAL A 431 -16.00 -15.86 23.27
N SER A 432 -17.10 -16.30 23.90
CA SER A 432 -17.23 -16.33 25.36
C SER A 432 -16.20 -17.25 26.02
N GLN A 433 -15.87 -18.39 25.42
CA GLN A 433 -14.80 -19.28 25.90
C GLN A 433 -13.40 -18.65 25.80
N LEU A 434 -13.19 -17.70 24.87
CA LEU A 434 -11.95 -16.92 24.77
C LEU A 434 -11.85 -15.80 25.81
N GLY A 435 -12.88 -15.63 26.66
CA GLY A 435 -12.91 -14.61 27.70
C GLY A 435 -13.53 -13.27 27.27
N PHE A 436 -14.21 -13.21 26.12
CA PHE A 436 -14.89 -12.01 25.63
C PHE A 436 -16.40 -12.21 25.63
N THR A 437 -17.15 -11.30 26.25
CA THR A 437 -18.59 -11.43 26.39
C THR A 437 -19.32 -10.86 25.17
N VAL A 438 -19.96 -11.72 24.38
CA VAL A 438 -20.91 -11.32 23.31
C VAL A 438 -22.02 -12.35 23.22
N ASP A 439 -23.26 -11.91 22.98
CA ASP A 439 -24.40 -12.79 22.77
C ASP A 439 -24.85 -12.82 21.30
N ALA A 440 -25.59 -13.87 20.94
CA ALA A 440 -26.07 -14.05 19.57
C ALA A 440 -27.06 -12.95 19.15
N ALA A 441 -27.84 -12.43 20.10
CA ALA A 441 -28.81 -11.37 19.85
C ALA A 441 -28.12 -10.06 19.42
N THR A 442 -27.00 -9.71 20.05
CA THR A 442 -26.17 -8.55 19.69
C THR A 442 -25.58 -8.71 18.30
N LEU A 443 -25.03 -9.88 17.98
CA LEU A 443 -24.48 -10.15 16.64
C LEU A 443 -25.56 -10.04 15.55
N GLN A 444 -26.74 -10.59 15.80
CA GLN A 444 -27.88 -10.48 14.88
C GLN A 444 -28.40 -9.04 14.76
N GLN A 445 -28.42 -8.29 15.87
CA GLN A 445 -28.85 -6.91 15.85
C GLN A 445 -27.91 -6.03 15.03
N ILE A 446 -26.60 -6.17 15.25
CA ILE A 446 -25.59 -5.45 14.47
C ILE A 446 -25.72 -5.79 12.98
N ALA A 447 -25.92 -7.07 12.64
CA ALA A 447 -26.16 -7.49 11.26
C ALA A 447 -27.36 -6.73 10.64
N ARG A 448 -28.50 -6.69 11.36
CA ARG A 448 -29.68 -5.92 10.92
C ARG A 448 -29.40 -4.42 10.78
N ASP A 449 -28.68 -3.83 11.72
CA ASP A 449 -28.40 -2.38 11.73
C ASP A 449 -27.51 -1.96 10.55
N ILE A 450 -26.61 -2.84 10.11
CA ILE A 450 -25.76 -2.60 8.93
C ILE A 450 -26.38 -3.09 7.61
N GLY A 451 -27.59 -3.67 7.64
CA GLY A 451 -28.27 -4.17 6.44
C GLY A 451 -27.74 -5.50 5.91
N GLU A 452 -27.11 -6.31 6.75
CA GLU A 452 -26.52 -7.60 6.41
C GLU A 452 -27.27 -8.76 7.09
N ASN A 453 -27.26 -9.94 6.46
CA ASN A 453 -27.89 -11.13 7.05
C ASN A 453 -27.09 -11.66 8.25
N GLU A 454 -25.76 -11.57 8.17
CA GLU A 454 -24.84 -12.13 9.17
C GLU A 454 -23.48 -11.41 9.13
N ILE A 455 -22.82 -11.31 10.29
CA ILE A 455 -21.51 -10.64 10.44
C ILE A 455 -20.36 -11.56 10.86
N ILE A 456 -20.64 -12.83 11.18
CA ILE A 456 -19.61 -13.75 11.67
C ILE A 456 -18.69 -14.24 10.53
N ALA A 457 -17.43 -14.52 10.87
CA ALA A 457 -16.36 -14.92 9.95
C ALA A 457 -16.23 -14.13 8.65
N ARG A 458 -16.52 -12.83 8.72
CA ARG A 458 -16.15 -11.84 7.71
C ARG A 458 -14.65 -11.51 7.81
N THR A 459 -13.83 -12.56 7.66
CA THR A 459 -12.38 -12.52 7.82
C THR A 459 -11.71 -11.58 6.81
N GLY A 460 -10.49 -11.14 7.14
CA GLY A 460 -9.72 -10.24 6.28
C GLY A 460 -9.83 -8.76 6.65
N GLY A 461 -10.39 -8.41 7.81
CA GLY A 461 -10.33 -7.07 8.43
C GLY A 461 -11.17 -5.97 7.77
N ALA A 462 -11.40 -6.05 6.45
CA ALA A 462 -12.22 -5.12 5.67
C ALA A 462 -13.61 -4.86 6.28
N PRO A 463 -14.42 -5.89 6.60
CA PRO A 463 -15.77 -5.68 7.14
C PRO A 463 -15.74 -5.14 8.58
N THR A 464 -14.69 -5.45 9.34
CA THR A 464 -14.50 -4.91 10.69
C THR A 464 -14.13 -3.43 10.65
N PHE A 465 -13.24 -3.03 9.74
CA PHE A 465 -12.98 -1.61 9.46
C PHE A 465 -14.28 -0.88 9.10
N ALA A 466 -15.06 -1.45 8.18
CA ALA A 466 -16.33 -0.86 7.75
C ALA A 466 -17.33 -0.71 8.91
N LEU A 467 -17.46 -1.72 9.77
CA LEU A 467 -18.31 -1.64 10.97
C LEU A 467 -17.84 -0.55 11.93
N GLY A 468 -16.53 -0.45 12.20
CA GLY A 468 -15.99 0.56 13.11
C GLY A 468 -16.15 1.98 12.56
N ALA A 469 -15.88 2.17 11.27
CA ALA A 469 -16.12 3.43 10.58
C ALA A 469 -17.62 3.79 10.60
N ALA A 470 -18.53 2.85 10.34
CA ALA A 470 -19.97 3.07 10.38
C ALA A 470 -20.47 3.41 11.78
N THR A 471 -19.92 2.78 12.82
CA THR A 471 -20.22 3.08 14.22
C THR A 471 -19.83 4.52 14.57
N ILE A 472 -18.64 4.96 14.16
CA ILE A 472 -18.21 6.35 14.36
C ILE A 472 -19.07 7.32 13.55
N PHE A 473 -19.27 7.05 12.25
CA PHE A 473 -20.01 7.95 11.39
C PHE A 473 -21.47 8.09 11.80
N SER A 474 -22.17 7.00 12.12
CA SER A 474 -23.55 7.05 12.61
C SER A 474 -23.67 7.83 13.92
N SER A 475 -22.68 7.75 14.82
CA SER A 475 -22.69 8.53 16.07
C SER A 475 -22.62 10.04 15.87
N VAL A 476 -22.05 10.50 14.75
CA VAL A 476 -21.89 11.93 14.42
C VAL A 476 -22.88 12.41 13.36
N PHE A 477 -23.23 11.54 12.40
CA PHE A 477 -24.00 11.83 11.20
C PHE A 477 -25.13 10.83 10.98
N GLY A 478 -26.37 11.28 11.20
CA GLY A 478 -27.57 10.56 10.77
C GLY A 478 -28.03 9.42 11.68
N GLY A 479 -27.32 9.11 12.77
CA GLY A 479 -27.73 8.11 13.76
C GLY A 479 -27.76 6.68 13.21
N GLN A 480 -28.39 5.76 13.94
CA GLN A 480 -28.48 4.35 13.57
C GLN A 480 -29.17 4.11 12.21
N ALA A 481 -30.10 4.97 11.81
CA ALA A 481 -30.79 4.84 10.53
C ALA A 481 -29.86 4.90 9.31
N MET A 482 -28.68 5.53 9.46
CA MET A 482 -27.66 5.63 8.41
C MET A 482 -26.54 4.59 8.55
N MET A 483 -26.62 3.66 9.52
CA MET A 483 -25.54 2.72 9.79
C MET A 483 -25.28 1.77 8.62
N ALA A 484 -26.32 1.20 8.01
CA ALA A 484 -26.21 0.42 6.78
C ALA A 484 -25.57 1.21 5.62
N PHE A 485 -26.01 2.46 5.42
CA PHE A 485 -25.42 3.35 4.41
C PHE A 485 -23.92 3.54 4.65
N TRP A 486 -23.51 3.87 5.88
CA TRP A 486 -22.11 4.10 6.22
C TRP A 486 -21.25 2.83 6.12
N TYR A 487 -21.82 1.67 6.48
CA TYR A 487 -21.15 0.39 6.37
C TYR A 487 -20.88 0.03 4.90
N HIS A 488 -21.90 0.02 4.05
CA HIS A 488 -21.72 -0.27 2.62
C HIS A 488 -20.87 0.79 1.91
N PHE A 489 -20.97 2.06 2.33
CA PHE A 489 -20.08 3.11 1.86
C PHE A 489 -18.61 2.79 2.18
N ALA A 490 -18.30 2.35 3.40
CA ALA A 490 -16.94 2.00 3.82
C ALA A 490 -16.40 0.76 3.09
N VAL A 491 -17.23 -0.28 2.89
CA VAL A 491 -16.85 -1.49 2.11
C VAL A 491 -16.53 -1.13 0.65
N MET A 492 -17.39 -0.36 0.00
CA MET A 492 -17.16 0.07 -1.39
C MET A 492 -15.93 0.99 -1.51
N PHE A 493 -15.78 1.92 -0.57
CA PHE A 493 -14.61 2.78 -0.46
C PHE A 493 -13.31 1.98 -0.42
N GLU A 494 -13.29 0.90 0.36
CA GLU A 494 -12.14 0.00 0.41
C GLU A 494 -11.92 -0.74 -0.92
N ALA A 495 -12.97 -1.29 -1.52
CA ALA A 495 -12.83 -1.98 -2.81
C ALA A 495 -12.23 -1.06 -3.90
N LEU A 496 -12.61 0.21 -3.91
CA LEU A 496 -12.02 1.24 -4.77
C LEU A 496 -10.53 1.48 -4.50
N PHE A 497 -10.08 1.37 -3.24
CA PHE A 497 -8.65 1.47 -2.92
C PHE A 497 -7.86 0.37 -3.58
N ILE A 498 -8.33 -0.85 -3.41
CA ILE A 498 -7.60 -2.05 -3.78
C ILE A 498 -7.47 -2.14 -5.30
N LEU A 499 -8.53 -1.79 -6.04
CA LEU A 499 -8.51 -1.86 -7.49
C LEU A 499 -7.45 -0.92 -8.11
N THR A 500 -7.28 0.30 -7.58
CA THR A 500 -6.22 1.21 -8.07
C THR A 500 -4.81 0.64 -7.89
N THR A 501 -4.58 -0.10 -6.80
CA THR A 501 -3.32 -0.81 -6.56
C THR A 501 -3.11 -1.95 -7.57
N VAL A 502 -4.17 -2.69 -7.91
CA VAL A 502 -4.12 -3.77 -8.94
C VAL A 502 -3.77 -3.20 -10.31
N ASP A 503 -4.32 -2.05 -10.68
CA ASP A 503 -4.03 -1.38 -11.96
C ASP A 503 -2.58 -0.92 -12.07
N ALA A 504 -2.13 -0.18 -11.06
CA ALA A 504 -0.77 0.32 -10.99
C ALA A 504 0.23 -0.85 -10.95
N GLY A 505 -0.02 -1.86 -10.13
CA GLY A 505 0.83 -3.03 -10.02
C GLY A 505 0.87 -3.88 -11.30
N THR A 506 -0.25 -4.04 -12.02
CA THR A 506 -0.26 -4.74 -13.32
C THR A 506 0.61 -4.02 -14.33
N ARG A 507 0.56 -2.68 -14.37
CA ARG A 507 1.45 -1.88 -15.22
C ARG A 507 2.92 -1.99 -14.80
N VAL A 508 3.21 -1.94 -13.51
CA VAL A 508 4.57 -2.16 -13.01
C VAL A 508 5.07 -3.55 -13.39
N GLY A 509 4.22 -4.56 -13.31
CA GLY A 509 4.55 -5.91 -13.73
C GLY A 509 4.88 -6.03 -15.21
N ARG A 510 4.13 -5.33 -16.07
CA ARG A 510 4.52 -5.19 -17.49
C ARG A 510 5.94 -4.64 -17.59
N PHE A 511 6.25 -3.54 -16.92
CA PHE A 511 7.59 -2.92 -17.00
C PHE A 511 8.69 -3.85 -16.48
N MET A 512 8.46 -4.56 -15.39
CA MET A 512 9.41 -5.50 -14.82
C MET A 512 9.69 -6.69 -15.75
N LEU A 513 8.63 -7.29 -16.31
CA LEU A 513 8.78 -8.39 -17.25
C LEU A 513 9.47 -7.93 -18.52
N GLN A 514 9.14 -6.73 -19.01
CA GLN A 514 9.76 -6.12 -20.16
C GLN A 514 11.25 -5.80 -19.92
N ASP A 515 11.62 -5.26 -18.76
CA ASP A 515 13.01 -5.07 -18.34
C ASP A 515 13.77 -6.42 -18.28
N THR A 516 13.14 -7.44 -17.72
CA THR A 516 13.71 -8.80 -17.59
C THR A 516 13.99 -9.40 -18.96
N LEU A 517 12.99 -9.40 -19.85
CA LEU A 517 13.11 -9.91 -21.22
C LEU A 517 14.05 -9.04 -22.07
N GLY A 518 14.17 -7.75 -21.78
CA GLY A 518 15.13 -6.82 -22.38
C GLY A 518 16.59 -7.21 -22.18
N ASN A 519 16.88 -8.10 -21.22
CA ASN A 519 18.21 -8.67 -21.03
C ASN A 519 18.54 -9.77 -22.04
N VAL A 520 17.53 -10.42 -22.62
CA VAL A 520 17.68 -11.51 -23.60
C VAL A 520 17.36 -11.03 -25.02
N TYR A 521 16.28 -10.27 -25.18
CA TYR A 521 15.79 -9.78 -26.47
C TYR A 521 15.82 -8.25 -26.52
N LYS A 522 16.75 -7.68 -27.30
CA LYS A 522 17.05 -6.24 -27.34
C LYS A 522 15.82 -5.34 -27.57
N PRO A 523 14.85 -5.65 -28.45
CA PRO A 523 13.66 -4.81 -28.65
C PRO A 523 12.81 -4.61 -27.40
N MET A 524 12.82 -5.55 -26.45
CA MET A 524 12.10 -5.42 -25.17
C MET A 524 12.68 -4.32 -24.28
N ARG A 525 13.91 -3.85 -24.53
CA ARG A 525 14.50 -2.73 -23.78
C ARG A 525 13.80 -1.40 -24.01
N ASN A 526 13.02 -1.25 -25.08
CA ASN A 526 12.25 -0.04 -25.35
C ASN A 526 10.84 -0.18 -24.72
N PRO A 527 10.53 0.55 -23.63
CA PRO A 527 9.23 0.48 -22.98
C PRO A 527 8.07 0.86 -23.91
N SER A 528 8.34 1.70 -24.91
CA SER A 528 7.35 2.21 -25.88
C SER A 528 7.04 1.20 -27.00
N TRP A 529 7.73 0.06 -27.06
CA TRP A 529 7.50 -0.94 -28.10
C TRP A 529 6.19 -1.69 -27.84
N ARG A 530 5.15 -1.34 -28.60
CA ARG A 530 3.77 -1.81 -28.41
C ARG A 530 3.61 -3.34 -28.37
N PRO A 531 4.17 -4.14 -29.30
CA PRO A 531 4.04 -5.59 -29.22
C PRO A 531 4.64 -6.17 -27.93
N GLY A 532 5.81 -5.67 -27.51
CA GLY A 532 6.43 -6.07 -26.25
C GLY A 532 5.58 -5.71 -25.05
N ALA A 533 5.03 -4.49 -25.04
CA ALA A 533 4.12 -4.03 -23.99
C ALA A 533 2.85 -4.89 -23.90
N TRP A 534 2.21 -5.22 -25.03
CA TRP A 534 0.99 -6.04 -25.08
C TRP A 534 1.25 -7.48 -24.62
N ILE A 535 2.32 -8.11 -25.10
CA ILE A 535 2.69 -9.47 -24.72
C ILE A 535 3.01 -9.52 -23.21
N CYS A 536 3.82 -8.58 -22.71
CA CYS A 536 4.17 -8.56 -21.29
C CYS A 536 2.93 -8.30 -20.42
N SER A 537 2.03 -7.39 -20.83
CA SER A 537 0.75 -7.19 -20.15
C SER A 537 -0.10 -8.46 -20.12
N ALA A 538 -0.24 -9.14 -21.26
CA ALA A 538 -1.03 -10.38 -21.34
C ALA A 538 -0.46 -11.49 -20.44
N LEU A 539 0.86 -11.63 -20.38
CA LEU A 539 1.52 -12.62 -19.53
C LEU A 539 1.35 -12.30 -18.04
N ILE A 540 1.50 -11.04 -17.64
CA ILE A 540 1.33 -10.62 -16.24
C ILE A 540 -0.13 -10.81 -15.80
N VAL A 541 -1.06 -10.32 -16.63
CA VAL A 541 -2.50 -10.44 -16.37
C VAL A 541 -2.96 -11.89 -16.38
N GLY A 542 -2.47 -12.71 -17.30
CA GLY A 542 -2.72 -14.14 -17.31
C GLY A 542 -2.17 -14.84 -16.07
N GLY A 543 -0.97 -14.44 -15.62
CA GLY A 543 -0.32 -15.00 -14.43
C GLY A 543 -1.11 -14.75 -13.15
N TRP A 544 -1.39 -13.49 -12.81
CA TRP A 544 -2.16 -13.18 -11.60
C TRP A 544 -3.65 -13.55 -11.76
N GLY A 545 -4.19 -13.44 -12.98
CA GLY A 545 -5.56 -13.81 -13.31
C GLY A 545 -5.84 -15.30 -13.13
N TYR A 546 -4.88 -16.16 -13.47
CA TYR A 546 -4.97 -17.61 -13.20
C TYR A 546 -5.07 -17.88 -11.69
N PHE A 547 -4.22 -17.25 -10.87
CA PHE A 547 -4.29 -17.41 -9.42
C PHE A 547 -5.58 -16.85 -8.82
N LEU A 548 -6.10 -15.74 -9.36
CA LEU A 548 -7.40 -15.20 -8.96
C LEU A 548 -8.53 -16.20 -9.28
N TRP A 549 -8.58 -16.70 -10.52
CA TRP A 549 -9.58 -17.67 -10.95
C TRP A 549 -9.51 -18.96 -10.12
N ALA A 550 -8.30 -19.46 -9.86
CA ALA A 550 -8.09 -20.62 -8.99
C ALA A 550 -8.62 -20.33 -7.57
N GLY A 551 -8.32 -19.17 -6.99
CA GLY A 551 -8.84 -18.81 -5.67
C GLY A 551 -10.36 -18.70 -5.60
N VAL A 552 -11.02 -18.25 -6.66
CA VAL A 552 -12.49 -18.15 -6.70
C VAL A 552 -13.16 -19.51 -6.79
N ASN A 553 -12.56 -20.47 -7.52
CA ASN A 553 -13.16 -21.78 -7.80
C ASN A 553 -12.66 -22.90 -6.86
N ASP A 554 -11.57 -22.67 -6.12
CA ASP A 554 -11.00 -23.60 -5.15
C ASP A 554 -10.87 -22.92 -3.76
N PRO A 555 -11.90 -23.02 -2.90
CA PRO A 555 -11.96 -22.30 -1.62
C PRO A 555 -10.91 -22.76 -0.61
N LEU A 556 -10.58 -24.05 -0.60
CA LEU A 556 -9.54 -24.63 0.25
C LEU A 556 -8.15 -24.42 -0.35
N GLY A 557 -8.09 -24.18 -1.65
CA GLY A 557 -6.89 -23.89 -2.39
C GLY A 557 -6.84 -22.54 -3.11
N GLY A 558 -6.32 -22.55 -4.34
CA GLY A 558 -5.97 -21.36 -5.11
C GLY A 558 -5.19 -20.29 -4.32
N ILE A 559 -5.78 -19.10 -4.20
CA ILE A 559 -5.12 -17.94 -3.60
C ILE A 559 -5.25 -17.83 -2.08
N ASN A 560 -6.24 -18.50 -1.49
CA ASN A 560 -6.39 -18.54 -0.03
C ASN A 560 -5.16 -19.20 0.61
N GLN A 561 -4.46 -20.04 -0.17
CA GLN A 561 -3.14 -20.58 0.17
C GLN A 561 -2.02 -19.54 0.14
N LEU A 562 -2.14 -18.50 -0.67
CA LEU A 562 -1.10 -17.49 -0.86
C LEU A 562 -1.24 -16.34 0.16
N PHE A 563 -2.41 -16.18 0.78
CA PHE A 563 -2.67 -15.15 1.79
C PHE A 563 -1.72 -15.24 3.00
N PRO A 564 -1.43 -16.42 3.59
CA PRO A 564 -0.44 -16.52 4.67
C PRO A 564 1.00 -16.13 4.26
N LEU A 565 1.33 -16.21 2.97
CA LEU A 565 2.62 -15.79 2.43
C LEU A 565 2.66 -14.29 2.10
N PHE A 566 1.51 -13.62 1.98
CA PHE A 566 1.40 -12.23 1.53
C PHE A 566 2.32 -11.30 2.33
N GLY A 567 2.21 -11.28 3.66
CA GLY A 567 3.01 -10.40 4.51
C GLY A 567 4.50 -10.71 4.42
N ILE A 568 4.89 -11.98 4.44
CA ILE A 568 6.29 -12.40 4.37
C ILE A 568 6.88 -12.01 3.00
N ALA A 569 6.18 -12.32 1.91
CA ALA A 569 6.61 -11.99 0.56
C ALA A 569 6.75 -10.47 0.37
N ASN A 570 5.83 -9.67 0.91
CA ASN A 570 5.90 -8.21 0.84
C ASN A 570 7.12 -7.66 1.62
N GLN A 571 7.42 -8.21 2.79
CA GLN A 571 8.60 -7.78 3.56
C GLN A 571 9.91 -8.28 2.94
N LEU A 572 9.95 -9.50 2.40
CA LEU A 572 11.12 -9.98 1.64
C LEU A 572 11.43 -9.06 0.47
N LEU A 573 10.40 -8.55 -0.20
CA LEU A 573 10.54 -7.55 -1.25
C LEU A 573 11.04 -6.19 -0.71
N ALA A 574 10.61 -5.77 0.48
CA ALA A 574 11.12 -4.59 1.17
C ALA A 574 12.63 -4.73 1.49
N ALA A 575 13.05 -5.89 1.99
CA ALA A 575 14.46 -6.19 2.22
C ALA A 575 15.30 -6.08 0.93
N ILE A 576 14.80 -6.57 -0.21
CA ILE A 576 15.46 -6.38 -1.52
C ILE A 576 15.60 -4.89 -1.85
N ALA A 577 14.53 -4.11 -1.68
CA ALA A 577 14.53 -2.68 -1.95
C ALA A 577 15.56 -1.92 -1.09
N LEU A 578 15.55 -2.16 0.22
CA LEU A 578 16.47 -1.54 1.17
C LEU A 578 17.92 -1.98 0.94
N ALA A 579 18.16 -3.23 0.52
CA ALA A 579 19.49 -3.71 0.14
C ALA A 579 20.03 -2.98 -1.11
N VAL A 580 19.19 -2.81 -2.14
CA VAL A 580 19.55 -2.03 -3.34
C VAL A 580 19.83 -0.57 -2.98
N CYS A 581 18.95 0.07 -2.19
CA CYS A 581 19.15 1.45 -1.75
C CYS A 581 20.43 1.64 -0.95
N THR A 582 20.74 0.71 -0.03
CA THR A 582 21.97 0.75 0.77
C THR A 582 23.20 0.61 -0.14
N THR A 583 23.15 -0.31 -1.10
CA THR A 583 24.21 -0.49 -2.11
C THR A 583 24.47 0.81 -2.87
N LEU A 584 23.40 1.47 -3.32
CA LEU A 584 23.47 2.70 -4.08
C LEU A 584 24.02 3.89 -3.27
N ILE A 585 23.61 4.05 -2.01
CA ILE A 585 24.13 5.10 -1.12
C ILE A 585 25.63 4.92 -0.89
N ILE A 586 26.09 3.68 -0.68
CA ILE A 586 27.51 3.38 -0.46
C ILE A 586 28.30 3.65 -1.74
N LYS A 587 27.86 3.13 -2.90
CA LYS A 587 28.53 3.35 -4.19
C LYS A 587 28.57 4.82 -4.61
N ALA A 588 27.57 5.62 -4.22
CA ALA A 588 27.55 7.07 -4.44
C ALA A 588 28.52 7.86 -3.54
N GLY A 589 29.38 7.19 -2.77
CA GLY A 589 30.33 7.83 -1.86
C GLY A 589 29.67 8.47 -0.63
N LYS A 590 28.45 8.04 -0.29
CA LYS A 590 27.66 8.55 0.85
C LYS A 590 27.55 7.54 1.99
N ALA A 591 28.54 6.64 2.13
CA ALA A 591 28.57 5.59 3.15
C ALA A 591 28.26 6.07 4.58
N LYS A 592 28.70 7.28 4.96
CA LYS A 592 28.36 7.90 6.27
C LYS A 592 26.85 8.05 6.54
N TYR A 593 26.02 8.02 5.51
CA TYR A 593 24.56 8.11 5.58
C TYR A 593 23.86 6.77 5.28
N ALA A 594 24.61 5.69 5.02
CA ALA A 594 24.05 4.38 4.70
C ALA A 594 23.19 3.79 5.83
N TRP A 595 23.41 4.23 7.08
CA TRP A 595 22.59 3.82 8.22
C TRP A 595 21.09 4.11 8.03
N VAL A 596 20.75 5.13 7.23
CA VAL A 596 19.36 5.52 6.92
C VAL A 596 18.57 4.36 6.32
N THR A 597 19.20 3.54 5.47
CA THR A 597 18.58 2.37 4.84
C THR A 597 19.06 1.05 5.44
N LEU A 598 20.27 1.00 6.01
CA LEU A 598 20.83 -0.22 6.59
C LEU A 598 20.18 -0.61 7.92
N VAL A 599 19.83 0.35 8.78
CA VAL A 599 19.13 0.06 10.04
C VAL A 599 17.75 -0.57 9.80
N PRO A 600 16.86 0.03 8.98
CA PRO A 600 15.59 -0.60 8.67
C PRO A 600 15.77 -1.92 7.91
N LEU A 601 16.78 -2.05 7.05
CA LEU A 601 17.10 -3.32 6.39
C LEU A 601 17.43 -4.43 7.39
N ALA A 602 18.28 -4.14 8.37
CA ALA A 602 18.68 -5.12 9.37
C ALA A 602 17.48 -5.56 10.21
N TRP A 603 16.63 -4.61 10.62
CA TRP A 603 15.40 -4.91 11.35
C TRP A 603 14.43 -5.79 10.53
N ASP A 604 14.14 -5.37 9.30
CA ASP A 604 13.24 -6.09 8.40
C ASP A 604 13.76 -7.50 8.09
N ALA A 605 15.04 -7.63 7.73
CA ALA A 605 15.65 -8.93 7.49
C ALA A 605 15.56 -9.86 8.70
N VAL A 606 15.81 -9.36 9.92
CA VAL A 606 15.70 -10.16 11.15
C VAL A 606 14.26 -10.62 11.37
N VAL A 607 13.30 -9.69 11.28
CA VAL A 607 11.87 -9.99 11.44
C VAL A 607 11.41 -11.02 10.42
N THR A 608 11.67 -10.78 9.13
CA THR A 608 11.11 -11.57 8.05
C THR A 608 11.77 -12.92 7.91
N LEU A 609 13.08 -13.02 8.09
CA LEU A 609 13.76 -14.32 8.10
C LEU A 609 13.37 -15.14 9.34
N THR A 610 13.12 -14.51 10.50
CA THR A 610 12.57 -15.21 11.67
C THR A 610 11.16 -15.71 11.39
N ALA A 611 10.30 -14.89 10.78
CA ALA A 611 8.94 -15.29 10.44
C ALA A 611 8.92 -16.44 9.44
N SER A 612 9.74 -16.35 8.39
CA SER A 612 9.90 -17.42 7.40
C SER A 612 10.46 -18.69 8.05
N TYR A 613 11.46 -18.57 8.93
CA TYR A 613 11.97 -19.70 9.69
C TYR A 613 10.87 -20.39 10.52
N GLN A 614 10.06 -19.62 11.27
CA GLN A 614 8.96 -20.18 12.04
C GLN A 614 7.88 -20.82 11.14
N LYS A 615 7.52 -20.19 10.01
CA LYS A 615 6.57 -20.77 9.05
C LYS A 615 7.08 -22.05 8.38
N VAL A 616 8.40 -22.24 8.28
CA VAL A 616 8.99 -23.43 7.67
C VAL A 616 9.23 -24.54 8.71
N PHE A 617 9.78 -24.21 9.87
CA PHE A 617 10.33 -25.18 10.82
C PHE A 617 9.53 -25.33 12.13
N SER A 618 8.50 -24.52 12.37
CA SER A 618 7.71 -24.67 13.60
C SER A 618 7.00 -26.02 13.65
N PRO A 619 7.02 -26.72 14.79
CA PRO A 619 6.28 -27.97 14.97
C PRO A 619 4.77 -27.74 15.16
N ASP A 620 4.33 -26.52 15.46
CA ASP A 620 2.91 -26.19 15.61
C ASP A 620 2.24 -26.08 14.23
N PRO A 621 1.25 -26.94 13.89
CA PRO A 621 0.51 -26.89 12.63
C PRO A 621 -0.21 -25.56 12.35
N LYS A 622 -0.47 -24.73 13.36
CA LYS A 622 -1.06 -23.38 13.17
C LYS A 622 -0.03 -22.38 12.64
N ILE A 623 1.25 -22.66 12.85
CA ILE A 623 2.36 -21.79 12.44
C ILE A 623 3.11 -22.40 11.26
N GLY A 624 3.60 -23.64 11.40
CA GLY A 624 4.48 -24.29 10.43
C GLY A 624 3.73 -24.95 9.28
N PHE A 625 4.05 -24.55 8.04
CA PHE A 625 3.44 -25.12 6.83
C PHE A 625 3.71 -26.62 6.70
N PHE A 626 4.95 -27.06 6.96
CA PHE A 626 5.29 -28.49 6.86
C PHE A 626 4.74 -29.31 8.04
N ALA A 627 4.53 -28.71 9.21
CA ALA A 627 3.85 -29.36 10.32
C ALA A 627 2.37 -29.58 9.99
N GLN A 628 1.70 -28.56 9.44
CA GLN A 628 0.32 -28.68 8.95
C GLN A 628 0.21 -29.75 7.86
N ARG A 629 1.11 -29.72 6.87
CA ARG A 629 1.19 -30.77 5.83
C ARG A 629 1.26 -32.18 6.43
N SER A 630 2.12 -32.37 7.44
CA SER A 630 2.35 -33.67 8.05
C SER A 630 1.10 -34.16 8.80
N GLN A 631 0.47 -33.28 9.59
CA GLN A 631 -0.79 -33.59 10.28
C GLN A 631 -1.88 -34.09 9.32
N PHE A 632 -2.11 -33.37 8.22
CA PHE A 632 -3.12 -33.76 7.24
C PHE A 632 -2.74 -35.01 6.43
N SER A 633 -1.45 -35.19 6.15
CA SER A 633 -0.96 -36.38 5.45
C SER A 633 -1.06 -37.64 6.32
N GLU A 634 -0.82 -37.53 7.62
CA GLU A 634 -0.97 -38.63 8.58
C GLU A 634 -2.43 -39.01 8.77
N ALA A 635 -3.32 -38.02 8.93
CA ALA A 635 -4.75 -38.26 9.02
C ALA A 635 -5.31 -38.98 7.78
N LEU A 636 -4.87 -38.57 6.57
CA LEU A 636 -5.20 -39.28 5.33
C LEU A 636 -4.67 -40.72 5.30
N ALA A 637 -3.44 -40.94 5.77
CA ALA A 637 -2.84 -42.28 5.82
C ALA A 637 -3.56 -43.19 6.83
N ASN A 638 -4.07 -42.63 7.92
CA ASN A 638 -4.82 -43.33 8.96
C ASN A 638 -6.29 -43.56 8.59
N GLY A 639 -6.77 -43.03 7.46
CA GLY A 639 -8.18 -43.11 7.07
C GLY A 639 -9.10 -42.29 7.97
N GLU A 640 -8.59 -41.23 8.60
CA GLU A 640 -9.40 -40.33 9.43
C GLU A 640 -10.40 -39.56 8.56
N PRO A 641 -11.62 -39.29 9.04
CA PRO A 641 -12.65 -38.59 8.26
C PRO A 641 -12.33 -37.11 8.01
N GLY A 642 -11.43 -36.51 8.80
CA GLY A 642 -11.06 -35.10 8.74
C GLY A 642 -10.15 -34.67 9.90
N VAL A 643 -9.52 -33.51 9.78
CA VAL A 643 -8.72 -32.88 10.84
C VAL A 643 -9.29 -31.52 11.20
N GLY A 644 -9.69 -31.36 12.46
CA GLY A 644 -10.35 -30.16 12.93
C GLY A 644 -11.64 -29.91 12.13
N ALA A 645 -11.69 -28.79 11.41
CA ALA A 645 -12.85 -28.41 10.63
C ALA A 645 -12.73 -28.71 9.12
N VAL A 646 -11.60 -29.25 8.66
CA VAL A 646 -11.44 -29.74 7.29
C VAL A 646 -11.86 -31.20 7.26
N GLN A 647 -12.96 -31.47 6.57
CA GLN A 647 -13.60 -32.78 6.52
C GLN A 647 -13.58 -33.32 5.09
N GLY A 648 -13.42 -34.64 4.94
CA GLY A 648 -13.39 -35.32 3.66
C GLY A 648 -11.99 -35.43 3.05
N GLU A 649 -11.79 -36.53 2.31
CA GLU A 649 -10.48 -36.92 1.78
C GLU A 649 -9.91 -35.88 0.80
N GLU A 650 -10.73 -35.40 -0.14
CA GLU A 650 -10.30 -34.43 -1.16
C GLU A 650 -9.87 -33.10 -0.52
N ALA A 651 -10.64 -32.61 0.44
CA ALA A 651 -10.33 -31.38 1.18
C ALA A 651 -9.00 -31.48 1.93
N MET A 652 -8.75 -32.61 2.59
CA MET A 652 -7.47 -32.87 3.25
C MET A 652 -6.32 -32.97 2.25
N ARG A 653 -6.50 -33.65 1.11
CA ARG A 653 -5.49 -33.75 0.04
C ARG A 653 -5.12 -32.37 -0.51
N GLN A 654 -6.11 -31.50 -0.69
CA GLN A 654 -5.89 -30.11 -1.07
C GLN A 654 -5.05 -29.40 -0.02
N VAL A 655 -5.40 -29.45 1.27
CA VAL A 655 -4.59 -28.82 2.32
C VAL A 655 -3.13 -29.30 2.30
N VAL A 656 -2.87 -30.59 2.06
CA VAL A 656 -1.51 -31.12 1.92
C VAL A 656 -0.77 -30.49 0.74
N VAL A 657 -1.39 -30.42 -0.44
CA VAL A 657 -0.80 -29.77 -1.63
C VAL A 657 -0.49 -28.31 -1.33
N ASN A 658 -1.43 -27.63 -0.71
CA ASN A 658 -1.42 -26.19 -0.49
C ASN A 658 -0.32 -25.78 0.48
N THR A 659 -0.23 -26.48 1.59
CA THR A 659 0.81 -26.28 2.60
C THR A 659 2.18 -26.69 2.09
N THR A 660 2.27 -27.67 1.19
CA THR A 660 3.53 -28.02 0.50
C THR A 660 4.00 -26.87 -0.40
N VAL A 661 3.10 -26.30 -1.21
CA VAL A 661 3.42 -25.15 -2.07
C VAL A 661 3.82 -23.95 -1.23
N GLN A 662 3.10 -23.64 -0.15
CA GLN A 662 3.42 -22.54 0.76
C GLN A 662 4.81 -22.69 1.40
N GLY A 663 5.10 -23.87 1.96
CA GLY A 663 6.40 -24.18 2.56
C GLY A 663 7.53 -24.03 1.54
N THR A 664 7.34 -24.58 0.34
CA THR A 664 8.35 -24.51 -0.73
C THR A 664 8.61 -23.09 -1.21
N LEU A 665 7.56 -22.29 -1.45
CA LEU A 665 7.69 -20.89 -1.85
C LEU A 665 8.32 -20.04 -0.75
N SER A 666 7.98 -20.27 0.52
CA SER A 666 8.58 -19.56 1.65
C SER A 666 10.09 -19.81 1.70
N VAL A 667 10.53 -21.06 1.58
CA VAL A 667 11.95 -21.43 1.52
C VAL A 667 12.63 -20.78 0.31
N LEU A 668 12.03 -20.87 -0.88
CA LEU A 668 12.59 -20.29 -2.10
C LEU A 668 12.80 -18.78 -1.96
N PHE A 669 11.79 -18.03 -1.53
CA PHE A 669 11.89 -16.58 -1.40
C PHE A 669 12.90 -16.17 -0.33
N ALA A 670 12.91 -16.85 0.82
CA ALA A 670 13.89 -16.58 1.87
C ALA A 670 15.34 -16.82 1.37
N LEU A 671 15.58 -17.92 0.67
CA LEU A 671 16.90 -18.23 0.09
C LEU A 671 17.33 -17.18 -0.94
N LEU A 672 16.42 -16.78 -1.85
CA LEU A 672 16.72 -15.74 -2.84
C LEU A 672 17.10 -14.42 -2.17
N VAL A 673 16.39 -14.01 -1.11
CA VAL A 673 16.74 -12.80 -0.35
C VAL A 673 18.07 -12.94 0.37
N VAL A 674 18.35 -14.08 1.01
CA VAL A 674 19.66 -14.34 1.64
C VAL A 674 20.79 -14.22 0.63
N ILE A 675 20.63 -14.78 -0.58
CA ILE A 675 21.61 -14.64 -1.67
C ILE A 675 21.84 -13.16 -2.02
N ILE A 676 20.76 -12.39 -2.16
CA ILE A 676 20.84 -10.95 -2.47
C ILE A 676 21.55 -10.18 -1.36
N LEU A 677 21.25 -10.47 -0.09
CA LEU A 677 21.88 -9.81 1.06
C LEU A 677 23.38 -10.12 1.12
N VAL A 678 23.77 -11.38 0.95
CA VAL A 678 25.18 -11.80 0.93
C VAL A 678 25.93 -11.14 -0.22
N ASP A 679 25.35 -11.12 -1.43
CA ASP A 679 25.97 -10.47 -2.58
C ASP A 679 26.05 -8.95 -2.41
N SER A 680 25.04 -8.34 -1.79
CA SER A 680 25.06 -6.91 -1.44
C SER A 680 26.18 -6.58 -0.47
N VAL A 681 26.37 -7.38 0.59
CA VAL A 681 27.46 -7.20 1.56
C VAL A 681 28.83 -7.29 0.88
N ARG A 682 29.01 -8.23 -0.05
CA ARG A 682 30.23 -8.32 -0.87
C ARG A 682 30.50 -7.01 -1.60
N VAL A 683 29.49 -6.44 -2.25
CA VAL A 683 29.59 -5.16 -2.97
C VAL A 683 29.85 -4.00 -2.02
N TRP A 684 29.22 -3.97 -0.84
CA TRP A 684 29.45 -2.92 0.16
C TRP A 684 30.90 -2.92 0.64
N ILE A 685 31.44 -4.10 0.96
CA ILE A 685 32.85 -4.24 1.38
C ILE A 685 33.78 -3.77 0.26
N GLN A 686 33.50 -4.15 -0.99
CA GLN A 686 34.28 -3.69 -2.15
C GLN A 686 34.22 -2.17 -2.31
N ALA A 687 33.02 -1.58 -2.20
CA ALA A 687 32.79 -0.15 -2.36
C ALA A 687 33.45 0.69 -1.24
N LEU A 688 33.48 0.17 -0.01
CA LEU A 688 34.12 0.83 1.13
C LEU A 688 35.65 0.76 1.09
N ARG A 689 36.22 -0.29 0.48
CA ARG A 689 37.67 -0.43 0.28
C ARG A 689 38.19 0.34 -0.92
N ALA A 690 37.34 0.53 -1.94
CA ALA A 690 37.69 1.28 -3.12
C ALA A 690 37.70 2.80 -2.83
N PRO A 691 38.51 3.61 -3.55
CA PRO A 691 38.43 5.05 -3.46
C PRO A 691 36.99 5.55 -3.69
N ALA A 692 36.55 6.55 -2.92
CA ALA A 692 35.16 7.02 -2.97
C ALA A 692 34.73 7.39 -4.41
N GLY A 693 33.64 6.80 -4.90
CA GLY A 693 33.11 7.04 -6.24
C GLY A 693 33.85 6.33 -7.39
N SER A 694 34.80 5.43 -7.10
CA SER A 694 35.54 4.69 -8.13
C SER A 694 34.76 3.51 -8.74
N LEU A 695 33.71 3.03 -8.07
CA LEU A 695 32.87 1.98 -8.62
C LEU A 695 31.86 2.54 -9.62
N PRO A 696 31.64 1.86 -10.76
CA PRO A 696 30.70 2.32 -11.77
C PRO A 696 29.26 2.30 -11.23
N LEU A 697 28.51 3.37 -11.52
CA LEU A 697 27.07 3.50 -11.30
C LEU A 697 26.38 3.53 -12.66
N THR A 698 25.16 2.99 -12.76
CA THR A 698 24.33 3.12 -13.98
C THR A 698 23.49 4.40 -14.01
N GLU A 699 23.82 5.37 -13.14
CA GLU A 699 23.18 6.68 -13.11
C GLU A 699 23.35 7.40 -14.44
N VAL A 700 22.25 7.96 -14.94
CA VAL A 700 22.25 8.69 -16.21
C VAL A 700 23.01 10.02 -16.03
N PRO A 701 23.83 10.44 -17.02
CA PRO A 701 24.53 11.73 -16.97
C PRO A 701 23.57 12.90 -16.70
N TYR A 702 24.10 13.93 -16.05
CA TYR A 702 23.33 15.14 -15.79
C TYR A 702 22.95 15.84 -17.10
N GLU A 703 21.66 16.15 -17.25
CA GLU A 703 21.12 17.03 -18.28
C GLU A 703 20.34 18.14 -17.58
N LYS A 704 20.54 19.40 -18.00
CA LYS A 704 19.85 20.56 -17.43
C LYS A 704 18.37 20.53 -17.85
N SER A 705 17.49 20.67 -16.88
CA SER A 705 16.05 20.72 -17.10
C SER A 705 15.63 22.00 -17.84
N ARG A 706 14.67 21.82 -18.74
CA ARG A 706 14.02 22.83 -19.58
C ARG A 706 12.70 23.32 -18.98
N SER A 707 12.31 22.76 -17.83
CA SER A 707 11.09 23.13 -17.12
C SER A 707 11.39 23.37 -15.65
N TRP A 708 10.54 24.11 -14.96
CA TRP A 708 10.57 24.27 -13.52
C TRP A 708 9.20 23.96 -12.94
N ALA A 709 9.18 23.30 -11.78
CA ALA A 709 7.97 23.03 -11.03
C ALA A 709 8.24 23.20 -9.53
N PRO A 710 7.24 23.59 -8.73
CA PRO A 710 7.38 23.68 -7.28
C PRO A 710 7.70 22.32 -6.62
N ASP A 711 8.38 22.37 -5.48
CA ASP A 711 8.83 21.18 -4.74
C ASP A 711 7.69 20.49 -3.97
N GLY A 712 6.72 21.26 -3.47
CA GLY A 712 5.64 20.79 -2.60
C GLY A 712 4.24 21.07 -3.15
N LEU A 713 3.21 20.43 -2.58
CA LEU A 713 1.81 20.63 -3.01
C LEU A 713 1.42 22.11 -3.07
N ILE A 714 1.76 22.85 -2.02
CA ILE A 714 1.55 24.31 -1.93
C ILE A 714 2.89 25.01 -2.22
N PRO A 715 2.97 25.81 -3.29
CA PRO A 715 4.16 26.60 -3.58
C PRO A 715 4.41 27.62 -2.46
N THR A 716 5.66 27.71 -2.04
CA THR A 716 6.16 28.76 -1.14
C THR A 716 6.05 30.14 -1.79
N ARG A 717 6.19 31.19 -0.98
CA ARG A 717 6.15 32.57 -1.50
C ARG A 717 7.26 32.80 -2.54
N GLU A 718 8.47 32.33 -2.25
CA GLU A 718 9.63 32.42 -3.15
C GLU A 718 9.39 31.68 -4.48
N GLU A 719 8.84 30.47 -4.42
CA GLU A 719 8.48 29.70 -5.62
C GLU A 719 7.38 30.39 -6.44
N ARG A 720 6.40 31.05 -5.80
CA ARG A 720 5.37 31.83 -6.53
C ARG A 720 5.94 33.09 -7.18
N GLU A 721 6.90 33.74 -6.55
CA GLU A 721 7.59 34.90 -7.12
C GLU A 721 8.47 34.46 -8.30
N TYR A 722 9.20 33.36 -8.17
CA TYR A 722 10.00 32.78 -9.25
C TYR A 722 9.13 32.30 -10.43
N ALA A 723 8.00 31.62 -10.17
CA ALA A 723 7.06 31.23 -11.21
C ALA A 723 6.57 32.44 -12.03
N ARG A 724 6.21 33.53 -11.35
CA ARG A 724 5.80 34.79 -11.99
C ARG A 724 6.93 35.41 -12.81
N SER A 725 8.17 35.32 -12.35
CA SER A 725 9.32 35.81 -13.12
C SER A 725 9.54 35.03 -14.42
N LEU A 726 9.32 33.71 -14.41
CA LEU A 726 9.39 32.88 -15.62
C LEU A 726 8.25 33.18 -16.60
N GLU A 727 7.03 33.41 -16.09
CA GLU A 727 5.87 33.79 -16.91
C GLU A 727 6.06 35.18 -17.56
N GLY A 728 6.69 36.13 -16.85
CA GLY A 728 6.99 37.47 -17.36
C GLY A 728 7.99 37.49 -18.51
N VAL A 729 9.06 36.70 -18.43
CA VAL A 729 10.06 36.56 -19.51
C VAL A 729 9.43 35.98 -20.79
N GLY A 730 8.52 35.02 -20.67
CA GLY A 730 7.82 34.44 -21.83
C GLY A 730 6.76 35.35 -22.47
N ALA A 731 6.35 36.44 -21.80
CA ALA A 731 5.39 37.42 -22.33
C ALA A 731 6.07 38.57 -23.08
N GLU A 732 7.30 38.93 -22.71
CA GLU A 732 8.12 39.91 -23.45
C GLU A 732 8.60 39.34 -24.80
N GLU A 733 8.99 38.08 -24.87
CA GLU A 733 9.41 37.42 -26.14
C GLU A 733 8.25 37.10 -27.11
N LYS A 734 6.98 37.14 -26.68
CA LYS A 734 5.83 37.03 -27.60
C LYS A 734 5.46 38.35 -28.29
N LYS A 735 6.11 39.45 -27.91
CA LYS A 735 5.92 40.79 -28.47
C LYS A 735 7.06 41.22 -29.41
N GLU A 736 8.15 40.47 -29.47
CA GLU A 736 9.16 40.52 -30.53
C GLU A 736 8.88 39.44 -31.57
#